data_AF-A0A971FC43-F1
#
_entry.id   AF-A0A971FC43-F1
#
_cell.length_a   1.000
_cell.length_b   1.000
_cell.length_c   1.000
_cell.angle_alpha   90.00
_cell.angle_beta   90.00
_cell.angle_gamma   90.00
#
_symmetry.space_group_name_H-M   'P 1'
#
loop_
_entity.id
_entity.type
_entity.pdbx_description
1 polymer ?
#
loop_
_entity_poly.entity_id
_entity_poly.type
_entity_poly.pdbx_seq_one_letter_code
_entity_poly.pdbx_strand_id
1 'polypeptide(L)'
;MSQDPPSSEEVACVTIGAKALAEWPLSDDPAEKAWRDVSALKELGARGLVLSGDFTGIRRIDNLDEEKPGFWAPLSSLDAGEQRPFPLSTGRFPILEITYKFLSSRAHAELVCFYSGGECVHRLDHASDWTTAAVLLHHRGFPDSVTGVAVRLYAHKRTEESIEIESLRFRAMTPAEKEAWKSSCTAEARRKAPPGVAAPADFFPFGVFLNAATARKLADLMEIPFADYWRLALEDIARHHHNCVVVEKAEALGRGYGKELESLAQSLNIKVVPLFGMPLSSPERLWKRLADTLVKDFASSRDVLAWGISEAPDESDVDQWRRFCNAFRNADTTHPLTTPFRHPGTLPAFSSCMDVDWFHFFKSYCPWKIGGAVRAHLAVGEGRALWVTAPAFVDASGAPEWSSGPEMRLMINQALASGARGFFTYAYHNSPLWDGGHCERSLTGPFLTFSDLWAELGNRVERFSAMAPLFLNSVPNDGEPPFKLGLSSRANPRSRVPADMPLVQVLWMRSPDFHLCYLVSNDADQSVSVNLEFPSFLPNGMEIYDVTAFVRSRIWAPAEKTRHLEMFPGQGQLLLVGDPEGCSRWRDIIAERILEEDRRQVMVDIDLARKYRLDVADIETTILDAPPGAPLEALLHVHAARDRLTNLIYTTPTLTEARSMLIKASSIVCGCDEALSALYGAGKKDSAHELGVKVEPLAKNLTQLRLRLRRGYGTSVARSCGELVNKGTAVLKEIWSKNEE
;
A
#
# COMPACT_ATOMS: atom_id res chain seq x y z
N MET A 1 -38.32 25.32 26.25
CA MET A 1 -39.43 24.38 25.97
C MET A 1 -38.97 23.51 24.83
N SER A 2 -38.64 22.27 25.15
CA SER A 2 -38.14 21.24 24.25
C SER A 2 -39.25 20.88 23.28
N GLN A 3 -39.02 21.05 21.98
CA GLN A 3 -39.87 20.42 20.97
C GLN A 3 -39.41 18.97 20.87
N ASP A 4 -40.28 18.05 21.27
CA ASP A 4 -40.15 16.64 20.91
C ASP A 4 -39.99 16.54 19.38
N PRO A 5 -39.09 15.66 18.88
CA PRO A 5 -38.92 15.50 17.45
C PRO A 5 -40.24 14.99 16.83
N PRO A 6 -40.62 15.48 15.64
CA PRO A 6 -41.88 15.10 15.01
C PRO A 6 -41.92 13.59 14.73
N SER A 7 -43.09 13.01 14.96
CA SER A 7 -43.48 11.63 14.68
C SER A 7 -42.91 11.09 13.37
N SER A 8 -42.44 9.85 13.39
CA SER A 8 -41.98 9.08 12.22
C SER A 8 -42.92 9.22 11.02
N GLU A 9 -42.57 10.07 10.05
CA GLU A 9 -43.15 10.00 8.72
C GLU A 9 -42.86 8.60 8.16
N GLU A 10 -43.87 7.93 7.59
CA GLU A 10 -43.74 6.60 6.99
C GLU A 10 -42.85 6.64 5.74
N VAL A 11 -41.54 6.74 5.95
CA VAL A 11 -40.53 6.60 4.90
C VAL A 11 -40.29 5.11 4.63
N ALA A 12 -40.09 4.76 3.36
CA ALA A 12 -39.72 3.40 2.99
C ALA A 12 -38.48 2.95 3.77
N CYS A 13 -38.57 1.82 4.47
CA CYS A 13 -37.47 1.31 5.27
C CYS A 13 -37.40 -0.21 5.28
N VAL A 14 -36.22 -0.72 5.61
CA VAL A 14 -35.93 -2.12 5.93
C VAL A 14 -35.32 -2.13 7.32
N THR A 15 -35.99 -2.80 8.26
CA THR A 15 -35.55 -2.90 9.66
C THR A 15 -35.12 -4.32 9.97
N ILE A 16 -33.94 -4.46 10.57
CA ILE A 16 -33.37 -5.69 11.07
C ILE A 16 -33.36 -5.56 12.59
N GLY A 17 -34.34 -6.17 13.25
CA GLY A 17 -34.44 -6.15 14.71
C GLY A 17 -33.56 -7.21 15.38
N ALA A 18 -33.46 -7.13 16.70
CA ALA A 18 -32.66 -8.03 17.55
C ALA A 18 -32.79 -9.53 17.22
N LYS A 19 -34.01 -10.03 16.92
CA LYS A 19 -34.21 -11.44 16.55
C LYS A 19 -33.51 -11.83 15.23
N ALA A 20 -33.53 -10.94 14.24
CA ALA A 20 -32.84 -11.18 12.98
C ALA A 20 -31.32 -11.03 13.14
N LEU A 21 -30.88 -10.07 13.97
CA LEU A 21 -29.47 -9.94 14.36
C LEU A 21 -28.97 -11.19 15.10
N ALA A 22 -29.82 -11.84 15.89
CA ALA A 22 -29.46 -13.07 16.61
C ALA A 22 -29.10 -14.22 15.67
N GLU A 23 -29.54 -14.20 14.41
CA GLU A 23 -29.18 -15.20 13.39
C GLU A 23 -27.85 -14.86 12.70
N TRP A 24 -27.33 -13.64 12.84
CA TRP A 24 -26.11 -13.21 12.17
C TRP A 24 -24.88 -13.89 12.75
N PRO A 25 -23.97 -14.44 11.91
CA PRO A 25 -22.76 -15.07 12.39
C PRO A 25 -21.84 -14.08 13.13
N LEU A 26 -21.06 -14.64 14.06
CA LEU A 26 -19.97 -13.95 14.74
C LEU A 26 -18.68 -14.09 13.91
N SER A 27 -18.77 -13.75 12.63
CA SER A 27 -17.66 -13.67 11.67
C SER A 27 -17.60 -12.28 11.06
N ASP A 28 -16.48 -11.95 10.42
CA ASP A 28 -16.29 -10.71 9.66
C ASP A 28 -15.61 -11.03 8.31
N ASP A 29 -15.18 -10.01 7.56
CA ASP A 29 -14.38 -10.17 6.34
C ASP A 29 -13.23 -11.16 6.60
N PRO A 30 -13.19 -12.30 5.90
CA PRO A 30 -12.16 -13.32 6.12
C PRO A 30 -10.76 -12.82 5.77
N ALA A 31 -10.65 -11.72 5.02
CA ALA A 31 -9.39 -11.06 4.74
C ALA A 31 -8.84 -10.23 5.92
N GLU A 32 -9.68 -9.96 6.92
CA GLU A 32 -9.29 -9.40 8.21
C GLU A 32 -9.05 -10.53 9.22
N LYS A 33 -8.07 -10.35 10.10
CA LYS A 33 -7.63 -11.43 11.02
C LYS A 33 -7.77 -11.10 12.48
N ALA A 34 -7.78 -9.83 12.84
CA ALA A 34 -7.77 -9.41 14.24
C ALA A 34 -9.09 -9.68 14.98
N TRP A 35 -10.12 -10.24 14.32
CA TRP A 35 -11.32 -10.75 14.98
C TRP A 35 -11.27 -12.25 15.30
N ARG A 36 -10.39 -13.03 14.65
CA ARG A 36 -10.45 -14.50 14.69
C ARG A 36 -10.09 -15.10 16.05
N ASP A 37 -9.20 -14.42 16.78
CA ASP A 37 -8.74 -14.86 18.10
C ASP A 37 -9.59 -14.29 19.24
N VAL A 38 -10.64 -13.52 18.93
CA VAL A 38 -11.56 -12.94 19.91
C VAL A 38 -12.73 -13.89 20.11
N SER A 39 -12.95 -14.33 21.34
CA SER A 39 -14.14 -15.14 21.67
C SER A 39 -15.35 -14.22 21.79
N ALA A 40 -16.23 -14.25 20.78
CA ALA A 40 -17.46 -13.47 20.73
C ALA A 40 -18.66 -14.32 21.17
N LEU A 41 -19.60 -13.68 21.85
CA LEU A 41 -20.88 -14.26 22.27
C LEU A 41 -22.02 -13.31 21.91
N LYS A 42 -23.18 -13.89 21.60
CA LYS A 42 -24.41 -13.13 21.39
C LYS A 42 -25.56 -13.74 22.17
N GLU A 43 -26.35 -12.89 22.83
CA GLU A 43 -27.52 -13.30 23.61
C GLU A 43 -28.66 -12.30 23.37
N LEU A 44 -29.89 -12.80 23.28
CA LEU A 44 -31.07 -11.92 23.25
C LEU A 44 -31.29 -11.35 24.64
N GLY A 45 -31.03 -10.05 24.79
CA GLY A 45 -31.29 -9.28 25.99
C GLY A 45 -32.76 -8.85 26.13
N ALA A 46 -33.00 -7.93 27.05
CA ALA A 46 -34.35 -7.45 27.37
C ALA A 46 -34.98 -6.62 26.24
N ARG A 47 -34.16 -5.87 25.49
CA ARG A 47 -34.62 -4.98 24.42
C ARG A 47 -33.87 -5.15 23.11
N GLY A 48 -32.60 -5.58 23.16
CA GLY A 48 -31.78 -5.84 21.98
C GLY A 48 -31.02 -7.16 22.02
N LEU A 49 -30.18 -7.37 21.02
CA LEU A 49 -29.16 -8.40 21.02
C LEU A 49 -27.92 -7.86 21.75
N VAL A 50 -27.46 -8.55 22.78
CA VAL A 50 -26.19 -8.28 23.44
C VAL A 50 -25.09 -8.98 22.64
N LEU A 51 -24.12 -8.20 22.15
CA LEU A 51 -22.85 -8.69 21.64
C LEU A 51 -21.79 -8.48 22.72
N SER A 52 -21.11 -9.56 23.10
CA SER A 52 -20.02 -9.55 24.08
C SER A 52 -18.75 -10.11 23.45
N GLY A 53 -17.60 -9.53 23.78
CA GLY A 53 -16.28 -10.03 23.40
C GLY A 53 -15.39 -10.24 24.62
N ASP A 54 -14.76 -11.42 24.70
CA ASP A 54 -13.70 -11.70 25.66
C ASP A 54 -12.33 -11.47 25.03
N PHE A 55 -11.64 -10.43 25.50
CA PHE A 55 -10.29 -10.05 25.06
C PHE A 55 -9.22 -10.41 26.10
N THR A 56 -9.59 -11.06 27.21
CA THR A 56 -8.68 -11.31 28.34
C THR A 56 -7.51 -12.22 27.96
N GLY A 57 -7.70 -13.11 26.99
CA GLY A 57 -6.67 -14.00 26.45
C GLY A 57 -5.71 -13.37 25.43
N ILE A 58 -6.04 -12.20 24.88
CA ILE A 58 -5.32 -11.62 23.74
C ILE A 58 -4.13 -10.81 24.23
N ARG A 59 -2.97 -11.46 24.39
CA ARG A 59 -1.74 -10.79 24.88
C ARG A 59 -1.28 -9.62 24.00
N ARG A 60 -1.53 -9.72 22.69
CA ARG A 60 -1.15 -8.70 21.69
C ARG A 60 -1.90 -7.38 21.84
N ILE A 61 -3.06 -7.36 22.50
CA ILE A 61 -3.86 -6.13 22.67
C ILE A 61 -3.10 -5.08 23.49
N ASP A 62 -2.27 -5.52 24.44
CA ASP A 62 -1.44 -4.65 25.27
C ASP A 62 -0.29 -4.00 24.46
N ASN A 63 -0.15 -4.32 23.17
CA ASN A 63 0.88 -3.78 22.28
C ASN A 63 0.34 -2.69 21.35
N LEU A 64 -0.97 -2.54 21.29
CA LEU A 64 -1.65 -1.59 20.41
C LEU A 64 -1.77 -0.24 21.11
N ASP A 65 -1.89 0.80 20.29
CA ASP A 65 -2.26 2.13 20.77
C ASP A 65 -3.66 2.05 21.38
N GLU A 66 -3.81 2.53 22.63
CA GLU A 66 -5.10 2.57 23.32
C GLU A 66 -6.11 3.40 22.52
N GLU A 67 -5.70 4.40 21.75
CA GLU A 67 -6.62 5.21 20.94
C GLU A 67 -7.02 4.53 19.62
N LYS A 68 -6.31 3.48 19.20
CA LYS A 68 -6.52 2.77 17.91
C LYS A 68 -6.57 1.26 18.15
N PRO A 69 -7.65 0.74 18.77
CA PRO A 69 -7.75 -0.69 19.06
C PRO A 69 -7.79 -1.50 17.77
N GLY A 70 -7.10 -2.64 17.77
CA GLY A 70 -6.93 -3.48 16.57
C GLY A 70 -7.75 -4.77 16.58
N PHE A 71 -8.16 -5.28 17.75
CA PHE A 71 -8.92 -6.53 17.89
C PHE A 71 -10.39 -6.24 18.14
N TRP A 72 -11.30 -7.02 17.54
CA TRP A 72 -12.74 -6.85 17.71
C TRP A 72 -13.53 -8.15 17.74
N ALA A 73 -14.63 -8.15 18.50
CA ALA A 73 -15.70 -9.13 18.41
C ALA A 73 -16.67 -8.71 17.27
N PRO A 74 -16.91 -9.57 16.26
CA PRO A 74 -17.74 -9.21 15.13
C PRO A 74 -19.18 -9.73 15.26
N LEU A 75 -20.11 -8.99 14.68
CA LEU A 75 -21.47 -9.43 14.35
C LEU A 75 -21.79 -8.96 12.94
N SER A 76 -21.91 -9.87 11.96
CA SER A 76 -21.93 -9.48 10.53
C SER A 76 -23.00 -10.21 9.72
N SER A 77 -23.48 -9.54 8.67
CA SER A 77 -24.38 -10.13 7.69
C SER A 77 -23.68 -10.87 6.53
N LEU A 78 -22.35 -10.85 6.45
CA LEU A 78 -21.59 -11.36 5.29
C LEU A 78 -21.82 -12.87 5.03
N ASP A 79 -21.96 -13.67 6.09
CA ASP A 79 -22.19 -15.12 5.99
C ASP A 79 -23.59 -15.55 6.47
N ALA A 80 -24.53 -14.61 6.61
CA ALA A 80 -25.88 -14.85 7.17
C ALA A 80 -26.85 -15.62 6.22
N GLY A 81 -26.36 -16.16 5.10
CA GLY A 81 -27.18 -16.93 4.14
C GLY A 81 -28.28 -16.12 3.44
N GLU A 82 -29.38 -16.79 3.07
CA GLU A 82 -30.53 -16.19 2.34
C GLU A 82 -31.43 -15.28 3.22
N GLN A 83 -31.19 -15.19 4.53
CA GLN A 83 -32.05 -14.44 5.46
C GLN A 83 -31.75 -12.94 5.52
N ARG A 84 -31.06 -12.38 4.52
CA ARG A 84 -30.58 -10.99 4.54
C ARG A 84 -31.22 -10.12 3.46
N PRO A 85 -31.45 -8.83 3.72
CA PRO A 85 -32.02 -7.91 2.73
C PRO A 85 -30.99 -7.39 1.70
N PHE A 86 -29.74 -7.86 1.74
CA PHE A 86 -28.66 -7.38 0.88
C PHE A 86 -28.62 -8.09 -0.48
N PRO A 87 -28.22 -7.42 -1.57
CA PRO A 87 -27.74 -6.04 -1.61
C PRO A 87 -28.86 -4.98 -1.48
N LEU A 88 -28.57 -3.89 -0.78
CA LEU A 88 -29.47 -2.75 -0.62
C LEU A 88 -28.97 -1.57 -1.44
N SER A 89 -29.82 -1.01 -2.31
CA SER A 89 -29.47 0.22 -3.05
C SER A 89 -29.41 1.43 -2.13
N THR A 90 -28.27 2.12 -2.12
CA THR A 90 -28.08 3.36 -1.35
C THR A 90 -28.90 4.52 -1.91
N GLY A 91 -29.20 4.51 -3.22
CA GLY A 91 -30.11 5.49 -3.82
C GLY A 91 -31.56 5.40 -3.30
N ARG A 92 -32.00 4.20 -2.88
CA ARG A 92 -33.33 3.98 -2.28
C ARG A 92 -33.30 4.11 -0.75
N PHE A 93 -32.25 3.60 -0.12
CA PHE A 93 -32.06 3.61 1.33
C PHE A 93 -30.72 4.26 1.71
N PRO A 94 -30.59 5.59 1.59
CA PRO A 94 -29.33 6.29 1.81
C PRO A 94 -28.96 6.45 3.29
N ILE A 95 -29.90 6.26 4.22
CA ILE A 95 -29.66 6.42 5.65
C ILE A 95 -29.66 5.05 6.32
N LEU A 96 -28.62 4.79 7.13
CA LEU A 96 -28.56 3.67 8.06
C LEU A 96 -28.63 4.20 9.49
N GLU A 97 -29.59 3.68 10.25
CA GLU A 97 -29.75 3.96 11.67
C GLU A 97 -29.37 2.71 12.47
N ILE A 98 -28.63 2.91 13.56
CA ILE A 98 -28.36 1.88 14.57
C ILE A 98 -28.86 2.36 15.92
N THR A 99 -29.69 1.56 16.58
CA THR A 99 -30.14 1.81 17.94
C THR A 99 -29.40 0.89 18.90
N TYR A 100 -28.60 1.47 19.80
CA TYR A 100 -27.68 0.73 20.65
C TYR A 100 -27.51 1.36 22.04
N LYS A 101 -26.88 0.60 22.93
CA LYS A 101 -26.39 1.04 24.24
C LYS A 101 -25.14 0.24 24.61
N PHE A 102 -24.10 0.91 25.09
CA PHE A 102 -22.94 0.23 25.66
C PHE A 102 -23.26 -0.27 27.07
N LEU A 103 -22.86 -1.51 27.35
CA LEU A 103 -23.00 -2.13 28.66
C LEU A 103 -21.69 -2.05 29.45
N SER A 104 -20.56 -1.96 28.75
CA SER A 104 -19.23 -1.74 29.33
C SER A 104 -18.77 -0.29 29.12
N SER A 105 -18.01 0.24 30.08
CA SER A 105 -17.54 1.64 30.07
C SER A 105 -16.29 1.90 29.23
N ARG A 106 -15.62 0.85 28.75
CA ARG A 106 -14.36 0.92 27.99
C ARG A 106 -14.49 0.32 26.59
N ALA A 107 -15.70 0.02 26.18
CA ALA A 107 -15.99 -0.52 24.87
C ALA A 107 -15.96 0.59 23.81
N HIS A 108 -15.40 0.26 22.65
CA HIS A 108 -15.51 1.04 21.43
C HIS A 108 -16.25 0.20 20.39
N ALA A 109 -17.08 0.81 19.55
CA ALA A 109 -17.77 0.06 18.51
C ALA A 109 -17.79 0.82 17.19
N GLU A 110 -17.73 0.06 16.10
CA GLU A 110 -17.79 0.58 14.74
C GLU A 110 -18.88 -0.12 13.95
N LEU A 111 -19.55 0.65 13.12
CA LEU A 111 -20.49 0.18 12.12
C LEU A 111 -19.78 0.16 10.76
N VAL A 112 -19.66 -1.02 10.18
CA VAL A 112 -18.97 -1.25 8.91
C VAL A 112 -19.97 -1.60 7.84
N CYS A 113 -19.98 -0.85 6.75
CA CYS A 113 -20.82 -1.12 5.58
C CYS A 113 -19.96 -1.58 4.41
N PHE A 114 -20.19 -2.80 3.94
CA PHE A 114 -19.46 -3.39 2.83
C PHE A 114 -20.14 -3.08 1.50
N TYR A 115 -19.34 -2.87 0.46
CA TYR A 115 -19.80 -2.76 -0.92
C TYR A 115 -18.80 -3.46 -1.86
N SER A 116 -19.17 -3.58 -3.14
CA SER A 116 -18.26 -4.18 -4.11
C SER A 116 -17.02 -3.30 -4.33
N GLY A 117 -15.88 -3.70 -3.78
CA GLY A 117 -14.60 -3.00 -3.92
C GLY A 117 -14.10 -2.29 -2.66
N GLY A 118 -14.84 -2.31 -1.55
CA GLY A 118 -14.38 -1.67 -0.32
C GLY A 118 -15.40 -1.67 0.80
N GLU A 119 -15.18 -0.76 1.75
CA GLU A 119 -15.99 -0.59 2.94
C GLU A 119 -16.03 0.88 3.39
N CYS A 120 -17.13 1.25 4.04
CA CYS A 120 -17.28 2.47 4.83
C CYS A 120 -17.26 2.08 6.30
N VAL A 121 -16.55 2.83 7.14
CA VAL A 121 -16.47 2.59 8.58
C VAL A 121 -16.95 3.84 9.31
N HIS A 122 -17.86 3.64 10.26
CA HIS A 122 -18.41 4.71 11.08
C HIS A 122 -18.23 4.38 12.56
N ARG A 123 -17.52 5.24 13.29
CA ARG A 123 -17.38 5.13 14.74
C ARG A 123 -18.70 5.42 15.44
N LEU A 124 -19.04 4.62 16.44
CA LEU A 124 -20.19 4.85 17.32
C LEU A 124 -19.74 5.60 18.57
N ASP A 125 -20.46 6.67 18.92
CA ASP A 125 -20.21 7.40 20.16
C ASP A 125 -20.57 6.54 21.36
N HIS A 126 -19.76 6.59 22.42
CA HIS A 126 -20.06 5.88 23.66
C HIS A 126 -21.36 6.42 24.29
N ALA A 127 -22.30 5.53 24.54
CA ALA A 127 -23.63 5.85 25.03
C ALA A 127 -24.10 4.83 26.08
N SER A 128 -24.25 5.28 27.33
CA SER A 128 -24.78 4.49 28.45
C SER A 128 -26.31 4.36 28.44
N ASP A 129 -26.98 5.15 27.61
CA ASP A 129 -28.44 5.13 27.41
C ASP A 129 -28.76 4.73 25.97
N TRP A 130 -29.98 4.22 25.75
CA TRP A 130 -30.46 3.84 24.43
C TRP A 130 -30.41 5.04 23.48
N THR A 131 -29.54 4.93 22.47
CA THR A 131 -29.25 5.99 21.52
C THR A 131 -29.44 5.47 20.11
N THR A 132 -29.96 6.30 19.21
CA THR A 132 -30.00 5.99 17.77
C THR A 132 -29.04 6.92 17.05
N ALA A 133 -28.00 6.34 16.45
CA ALA A 133 -27.10 7.05 15.55
C ALA A 133 -27.59 6.85 14.10
N ALA A 134 -27.44 7.87 13.26
CA ALA A 134 -27.78 7.83 11.85
C ALA A 134 -26.55 8.20 11.00
N VAL A 135 -26.28 7.41 9.97
CA VAL A 135 -25.16 7.62 9.05
C VAL A 135 -25.66 7.72 7.60
N LEU A 136 -25.01 8.57 6.82
CA LEU A 136 -25.22 8.66 5.38
C LEU A 136 -24.35 7.62 4.69
N LEU A 137 -24.97 6.73 3.91
CA LEU A 137 -24.28 5.59 3.30
C LEU A 137 -23.57 5.92 1.98
N HIS A 138 -23.86 7.06 1.36
CA HIS A 138 -23.31 7.38 0.05
C HIS A 138 -22.97 8.86 -0.13
N HIS A 139 -21.88 9.11 -0.83
CA HIS A 139 -21.45 10.43 -1.28
C HIS A 139 -21.47 10.46 -2.80
N ARG A 140 -22.21 11.41 -3.39
CA ARG A 140 -22.35 11.55 -4.85
C ARG A 140 -22.81 10.26 -5.56
N GLY A 141 -23.62 9.48 -4.87
CA GLY A 141 -24.18 8.21 -5.35
C GLY A 141 -23.22 7.01 -5.23
N PHE A 142 -22.08 7.15 -4.56
CA PHE A 142 -21.15 6.06 -4.28
C PHE A 142 -21.08 5.73 -2.79
N PRO A 143 -21.05 4.43 -2.40
CA PRO A 143 -21.35 3.27 -3.27
C PRO A 143 -22.81 3.28 -3.72
N ASP A 144 -23.12 2.57 -4.81
CA ASP A 144 -24.48 2.44 -5.36
C ASP A 144 -25.36 1.47 -4.55
N SER A 145 -24.71 0.56 -3.83
CA SER A 145 -25.31 -0.50 -3.05
C SER A 145 -24.41 -0.94 -1.89
N VAL A 146 -25.05 -1.37 -0.81
CA VAL A 146 -24.41 -2.03 0.33
C VAL A 146 -24.67 -3.53 0.23
N THR A 147 -23.61 -4.33 0.27
CA THR A 147 -23.66 -5.80 0.15
C THR A 147 -23.68 -6.50 1.51
N GLY A 148 -23.37 -5.78 2.59
CA GLY A 148 -23.50 -6.27 3.95
C GLY A 148 -23.15 -5.22 4.99
N VAL A 149 -23.44 -5.51 6.25
CA VAL A 149 -23.09 -4.67 7.40
C VAL A 149 -22.54 -5.53 8.53
N ALA A 150 -21.58 -4.98 9.27
CA ALA A 150 -21.09 -5.54 10.52
C ALA A 150 -21.08 -4.49 11.64
N VAL A 151 -21.30 -4.97 12.86
CA VAL A 151 -20.95 -4.25 14.08
C VAL A 151 -19.68 -4.88 14.63
N ARG A 152 -18.64 -4.07 14.81
CA ARG A 152 -17.35 -4.47 15.37
C ARG A 152 -17.22 -3.87 16.76
N LEU A 153 -17.17 -4.72 17.78
CA LEU A 153 -16.96 -4.30 19.16
C LEU A 153 -15.48 -4.48 19.51
N TYR A 154 -14.80 -3.41 19.86
CA TYR A 154 -13.38 -3.37 20.20
C TYR A 154 -13.16 -3.23 21.70
N ALA A 155 -12.02 -3.73 22.16
CA ALA A 155 -11.46 -3.42 23.46
C ALA A 155 -10.11 -2.71 23.31
N HIS A 156 -9.81 -1.82 24.25
CA HIS A 156 -8.53 -1.13 24.32
C HIS A 156 -7.48 -1.91 25.12
N LYS A 157 -7.92 -2.88 25.94
CA LYS A 157 -7.10 -3.68 26.85
C LYS A 157 -7.72 -5.07 26.99
N ARG A 158 -7.04 -5.93 27.75
CA ARG A 158 -7.49 -7.28 28.10
C ARG A 158 -8.68 -7.26 29.07
N THR A 159 -9.86 -6.97 28.55
CA THR A 159 -11.12 -6.89 29.30
C THR A 159 -12.23 -7.63 28.57
N GLU A 160 -13.36 -7.84 29.25
CA GLU A 160 -14.61 -8.24 28.60
C GLU A 160 -15.41 -6.98 28.28
N GLU A 161 -15.81 -6.82 27.02
CA GLU A 161 -16.57 -5.66 26.55
C GLU A 161 -17.91 -6.11 25.98
N SER A 162 -18.94 -5.26 26.08
CA SER A 162 -20.28 -5.59 25.58
C SER A 162 -21.10 -4.38 25.14
N ILE A 163 -21.95 -4.61 24.13
CA ILE A 163 -22.89 -3.64 23.55
C ILE A 163 -24.23 -4.33 23.31
N GLU A 164 -25.34 -3.64 23.60
CA GLU A 164 -26.70 -4.10 23.28
C GLU A 164 -27.23 -3.34 22.06
N ILE A 165 -27.75 -4.06 21.07
CA ILE A 165 -28.21 -3.53 19.78
C ILE A 165 -29.68 -3.89 19.60
N GLU A 166 -30.56 -2.88 19.57
CA GLU A 166 -32.00 -3.08 19.39
C GLU A 166 -32.34 -3.34 17.91
N SER A 167 -31.79 -2.51 17.01
CA SER A 167 -32.05 -2.66 15.58
C SER A 167 -31.05 -1.94 14.67
N LEU A 168 -30.99 -2.41 13.42
CA LEU A 168 -30.45 -1.68 12.28
C LEU A 168 -31.59 -1.32 11.33
N ARG A 169 -31.69 -0.07 10.90
CA ARG A 169 -32.75 0.39 10.00
C ARG A 169 -32.17 1.15 8.82
N PHE A 170 -32.39 0.61 7.62
CA PHE A 170 -32.10 1.27 6.35
C PHE A 170 -33.35 2.01 5.89
N ARG A 171 -33.27 3.30 5.60
CA ARG A 171 -34.44 4.08 5.21
C ARG A 171 -34.17 5.13 4.15
N ALA A 172 -35.24 5.53 3.47
CA ALA A 172 -35.25 6.74 2.67
C ALA A 172 -35.02 7.98 3.57
N MET A 173 -34.44 9.03 2.98
CA MET A 173 -34.44 10.35 3.60
C MET A 173 -35.89 10.85 3.76
N THR A 174 -36.16 11.49 4.88
CA THR A 174 -37.35 12.33 5.05
C THR A 174 -37.32 13.49 4.05
N PRO A 175 -38.46 14.14 3.75
CA PRO A 175 -38.49 15.34 2.91
C PRO A 175 -37.57 16.46 3.43
N ALA A 176 -37.50 16.63 4.75
CA ALA A 176 -36.63 17.61 5.39
C ALA A 176 -35.14 17.28 5.20
N GLU A 177 -34.73 16.04 5.43
CA GLU A 177 -33.35 15.59 5.17
C GLU A 177 -32.99 15.70 3.70
N LYS A 178 -33.93 15.36 2.79
CA LYS A 178 -33.70 15.46 1.35
C LYS A 178 -33.48 16.91 0.90
N GLU A 179 -34.25 17.85 1.44
CA GLU A 179 -34.06 19.27 1.16
C GLU A 179 -32.77 19.82 1.78
N ALA A 180 -32.44 19.39 3.01
CA ALA A 180 -31.18 19.73 3.67
C ALA A 180 -29.97 19.18 2.89
N TRP A 181 -30.03 17.92 2.45
CA TRP A 181 -29.01 17.27 1.64
C TRP A 181 -28.84 17.98 0.30
N LYS A 182 -29.93 18.25 -0.41
CA LYS A 182 -29.91 19.00 -1.68
C LYS A 182 -29.31 20.40 -1.49
N SER A 183 -29.66 21.08 -0.41
CA SER A 183 -29.09 22.38 -0.04
C SER A 183 -27.60 22.29 0.25
N SER A 184 -27.17 21.24 0.97
CA SER A 184 -25.75 20.94 1.25
C SER A 184 -24.97 20.68 -0.03
N CYS A 185 -25.44 19.79 -0.90
CA CYS A 185 -24.81 19.52 -2.20
C CYS A 185 -24.77 20.79 -3.08
N THR A 186 -25.81 21.61 -3.05
CA THR A 186 -25.82 22.88 -3.79
C THR A 186 -24.83 23.88 -3.21
N ALA A 187 -24.74 23.98 -1.88
CA ALA A 187 -23.76 24.82 -1.21
C ALA A 187 -22.33 24.34 -1.49
N GLU A 188 -22.10 23.02 -1.49
CA GLU A 188 -20.85 22.39 -1.88
C GLU A 188 -20.48 22.69 -3.33
N ALA A 189 -21.41 22.50 -4.28
CA ALA A 189 -21.19 22.82 -5.69
C ALA A 189 -20.93 24.31 -5.94
N ARG A 190 -21.45 25.20 -5.08
CA ARG A 190 -21.19 26.65 -5.14
C ARG A 190 -19.86 27.05 -4.50
N ARG A 191 -19.34 26.24 -3.57
CA ARG A 191 -18.03 26.50 -2.97
C ARG A 191 -16.99 26.33 -4.06
N LYS A 192 -16.18 27.37 -4.27
CA LYS A 192 -15.07 27.30 -5.22
C LYS A 192 -14.11 26.21 -4.74
N ALA A 193 -13.96 25.15 -5.53
CA ALA A 193 -12.93 24.15 -5.28
C ALA A 193 -11.56 24.84 -5.25
N PRO A 194 -10.63 24.39 -4.39
CA PRO A 194 -9.24 24.82 -4.48
C PRO A 194 -8.74 24.63 -5.92
N PRO A 195 -7.85 25.50 -6.44
CA PRO A 195 -7.23 25.26 -7.73
C PRO A 195 -6.60 23.87 -7.76
N GLY A 196 -7.03 23.04 -8.71
CA GLY A 196 -6.50 21.70 -8.89
C GLY A 196 -5.18 21.73 -9.64
N VAL A 197 -4.29 20.80 -9.30
CA VAL A 197 -3.03 20.55 -9.98
C VAL A 197 -3.02 19.08 -10.38
N ALA A 198 -3.00 18.79 -11.68
CA ALA A 198 -2.94 17.42 -12.15
C ALA A 198 -1.66 16.72 -11.68
N ALA A 199 -1.76 15.42 -11.39
CA ALA A 199 -0.57 14.58 -11.24
C ALA A 199 0.30 14.65 -12.51
N PRO A 200 1.64 14.51 -12.38
CA PRO A 200 2.52 14.48 -13.55
C PRO A 200 2.12 13.36 -14.52
N ALA A 201 1.89 13.70 -15.79
CA ALA A 201 1.37 12.77 -16.79
C ALA A 201 2.39 11.71 -17.24
N ASP A 202 3.68 11.97 -17.01
CA ASP A 202 4.82 11.15 -17.45
C ASP A 202 5.47 10.35 -16.32
N PHE A 203 4.93 10.42 -15.09
CA PHE A 203 5.51 9.77 -13.92
C PHE A 203 4.53 8.81 -13.25
N PHE A 204 4.90 7.52 -13.22
CA PHE A 204 4.20 6.50 -12.44
C PHE A 204 4.99 6.22 -11.15
N PRO A 205 4.46 6.57 -9.97
CA PRO A 205 5.14 6.26 -8.71
C PRO A 205 5.04 4.77 -8.40
N PHE A 206 6.20 4.12 -8.31
CA PHE A 206 6.41 2.87 -7.59
C PHE A 206 7.15 3.19 -6.30
N GLY A 207 6.38 3.33 -5.22
CA GLY A 207 6.88 3.93 -3.99
C GLY A 207 6.79 3.05 -2.75
N VAL A 208 7.47 3.51 -1.71
CA VAL A 208 7.46 2.88 -0.38
C VAL A 208 7.34 3.95 0.70
N PHE A 209 6.64 3.61 1.79
CA PHE A 209 6.49 4.51 2.94
C PHE A 209 7.67 4.43 3.89
N LEU A 210 8.18 5.59 4.30
CA LEU A 210 9.14 5.79 5.39
C LEU A 210 8.56 6.78 6.38
N ASN A 211 8.92 6.64 7.64
CA ASN A 211 8.52 7.56 8.69
C ASN A 211 9.73 8.36 9.17
N ALA A 212 9.69 9.69 9.06
CA ALA A 212 10.85 10.53 9.40
C ALA A 212 11.20 10.51 10.90
N ALA A 213 10.19 10.36 11.76
CA ALA A 213 10.42 10.24 13.21
C ALA A 213 11.06 8.88 13.55
N THR A 214 10.57 7.80 12.95
CA THR A 214 11.17 6.46 13.09
C THR A 214 12.60 6.43 12.57
N ALA A 215 12.85 7.01 11.38
CA ALA A 215 14.18 7.12 10.80
C ALA A 215 15.18 7.79 11.76
N ARG A 216 14.76 8.85 12.45
CA ARG A 216 15.59 9.55 13.43
C ARG A 216 15.92 8.67 14.63
N LYS A 217 14.90 8.01 15.21
CA LYS A 217 15.08 7.06 16.32
C LYS A 217 16.04 5.94 15.94
N LEU A 218 15.89 5.38 14.74
CA LEU A 218 16.75 4.29 14.25
C LEU A 218 18.18 4.77 13.96
N ALA A 219 18.37 6.00 13.47
CA ALA A 219 19.69 6.59 13.29
C ALA A 219 20.42 6.75 14.64
N ASP A 220 19.71 7.23 15.65
CA ASP A 220 20.24 7.36 17.02
C ASP A 220 20.59 5.98 17.61
N LEU A 221 19.68 5.00 17.47
CA LEU A 221 19.89 3.62 17.94
C LEU A 221 21.08 2.92 17.25
N MET A 222 21.31 3.20 15.97
CA MET A 222 22.48 2.68 15.24
C MET A 222 23.74 3.54 15.42
N GLU A 223 23.64 4.64 16.17
CA GLU A 223 24.70 5.65 16.35
C GLU A 223 25.33 6.10 15.03
N ILE A 224 24.49 6.49 14.08
CA ILE A 224 24.91 7.10 12.82
C ILE A 224 24.29 8.49 12.65
N PRO A 225 24.92 9.38 11.88
CA PRO A 225 24.29 10.63 11.50
C PRO A 225 22.96 10.39 10.79
N PHE A 226 21.95 11.22 11.07
CA PHE A 226 20.64 11.12 10.44
C PHE A 226 20.70 11.19 8.90
N ALA A 227 21.62 11.99 8.36
CA ALA A 227 21.89 12.05 6.93
C ALA A 227 22.43 10.73 6.34
N ASP A 228 23.25 10.00 7.11
CA ASP A 228 23.76 8.69 6.68
C ASP A 228 22.66 7.64 6.68
N TYR A 229 21.67 7.74 7.58
CA TYR A 229 20.48 6.88 7.55
C TYR A 229 19.69 7.07 6.26
N TRP A 230 19.35 8.32 5.91
CA TRP A 230 18.62 8.62 4.67
C TRP A 230 19.41 8.20 3.43
N ARG A 231 20.73 8.40 3.41
CA ARG A 231 21.60 7.91 2.33
C ARG A 231 21.56 6.38 2.22
N LEU A 232 21.60 5.65 3.33
CA LEU A 232 21.48 4.19 3.33
C LEU A 232 20.13 3.76 2.74
N ALA A 233 19.03 4.38 3.20
CA ALA A 233 17.67 4.06 2.79
C ALA A 233 17.40 4.40 1.31
N LEU A 234 17.68 5.62 0.84
CA LEU A 234 17.39 6.00 -0.55
C LEU A 234 18.27 5.25 -1.56
N GLU A 235 19.54 4.96 -1.23
CA GLU A 235 20.35 4.12 -2.10
C GLU A 235 19.78 2.70 -2.20
N ASP A 236 19.28 2.14 -1.10
CA ASP A 236 18.65 0.81 -1.10
C ASP A 236 17.35 0.80 -1.93
N ILE A 237 16.52 1.84 -1.79
CA ILE A 237 15.30 2.06 -2.57
C ILE A 237 15.63 2.18 -4.07
N ALA A 238 16.65 2.95 -4.45
CA ALA A 238 17.12 3.06 -5.82
C ALA A 238 17.63 1.73 -6.38
N ARG A 239 18.39 0.96 -5.58
CA ARG A 239 18.86 -0.39 -5.95
C ARG A 239 17.71 -1.39 -6.14
N HIS A 240 16.57 -1.16 -5.51
CA HIS A 240 15.34 -1.95 -5.70
C HIS A 240 14.38 -1.29 -6.70
N HIS A 241 14.87 -0.42 -7.58
CA HIS A 241 14.17 0.21 -8.70
C HIS A 241 12.98 1.13 -8.34
N HIS A 242 12.61 1.24 -7.07
CA HIS A 242 11.57 2.16 -6.64
C HIS A 242 12.00 3.60 -6.99
N ASN A 243 11.03 4.39 -7.43
CA ASN A 243 11.27 5.72 -7.96
C ASN A 243 10.61 6.82 -7.13
N CYS A 244 9.93 6.44 -6.04
CA CYS A 244 9.21 7.35 -5.18
C CYS A 244 9.35 6.92 -3.70
N VAL A 245 9.38 7.88 -2.79
CA VAL A 245 9.29 7.65 -1.36
C VAL A 245 8.20 8.52 -0.75
N VAL A 246 7.41 7.92 0.12
CA VAL A 246 6.41 8.65 0.92
C VAL A 246 7.03 8.86 2.29
N VAL A 247 7.09 10.11 2.75
CA VAL A 247 7.71 10.45 4.03
C VAL A 247 6.63 10.89 4.99
N GLU A 248 6.24 9.99 5.89
CA GLU A 248 5.32 10.29 6.98
C GLU A 248 5.98 11.12 8.07
N LYS A 249 5.15 11.94 8.74
CA LYS A 249 5.61 12.90 9.77
C LYS A 249 6.75 13.77 9.25
N ALA A 250 6.64 14.23 8.01
CA ALA A 250 7.69 14.95 7.31
C ALA A 250 8.17 16.22 8.05
N GLU A 251 7.31 16.82 8.89
CA GLU A 251 7.68 17.93 9.76
C GLU A 251 8.86 17.61 10.70
N ALA A 252 9.08 16.34 11.03
CA ALA A 252 10.18 15.88 11.87
C ALA A 252 11.56 16.02 11.19
N LEU A 253 11.62 16.19 9.86
CA LEU A 253 12.87 16.52 9.16
C LEU A 253 13.31 17.95 9.48
N GLY A 254 12.36 18.89 9.52
CA GLY A 254 12.64 20.31 9.47
C GLY A 254 13.29 20.75 8.15
N ARG A 255 13.52 22.06 7.99
CA ARG A 255 13.99 22.65 6.72
C ARG A 255 15.39 22.19 6.29
N GLY A 256 16.31 22.02 7.25
CA GLY A 256 17.71 21.63 6.97
C GLY A 256 17.80 20.24 6.35
N TYR A 257 17.34 19.22 7.07
CA TYR A 257 17.33 17.85 6.56
C TYR A 257 16.37 17.68 5.38
N GLY A 258 15.32 18.49 5.25
CA GLY A 258 14.47 18.51 4.06
C GLY A 258 15.25 18.83 2.78
N LYS A 259 16.16 19.83 2.81
CA LYS A 259 17.02 20.15 1.66
C LYS A 259 18.08 19.10 1.38
N GLU A 260 18.63 18.47 2.42
CA GLU A 260 19.55 17.36 2.25
C GLU A 260 18.86 16.14 1.61
N LEU A 261 17.63 15.85 2.04
CA LEU A 261 16.82 14.78 1.47
C LEU A 261 16.44 15.08 0.02
N GLU A 262 16.03 16.30 -0.30
CA GLU A 262 15.76 16.73 -1.68
C GLU A 262 16.99 16.55 -2.57
N SER A 263 18.16 17.03 -2.14
CA SER A 263 19.42 16.89 -2.89
C SER A 263 19.80 15.42 -3.11
N LEU A 264 19.62 14.58 -2.09
CA LEU A 264 19.84 13.14 -2.20
C LEU A 264 18.82 12.48 -3.15
N ALA A 265 17.55 12.83 -3.05
CA ALA A 265 16.48 12.34 -3.91
C ALA A 265 16.73 12.73 -5.38
N GLN A 266 17.16 13.97 -5.63
CA GLN A 266 17.58 14.45 -6.95
C GLN A 266 18.74 13.62 -7.49
N SER A 267 19.78 13.38 -6.68
CA SER A 267 20.97 12.62 -7.10
C SER A 267 20.66 11.17 -7.47
N LEU A 268 19.59 10.60 -6.89
CA LEU A 268 19.15 9.24 -7.11
C LEU A 268 17.93 9.15 -8.03
N ASN A 269 17.46 10.28 -8.59
CA ASN A 269 16.24 10.38 -9.38
C ASN A 269 15.04 9.67 -8.70
N ILE A 270 14.82 10.02 -7.43
CA ILE A 270 13.70 9.56 -6.60
C ILE A 270 12.79 10.75 -6.33
N LYS A 271 11.48 10.56 -6.48
CA LYS A 271 10.48 11.54 -6.05
C LYS A 271 10.08 11.37 -4.60
N VAL A 272 9.67 12.44 -3.95
CA VAL A 272 9.31 12.49 -2.53
C VAL A 272 7.86 12.96 -2.40
N VAL A 273 7.07 12.27 -1.59
CA VAL A 273 5.72 12.68 -1.16
C VAL A 273 5.74 12.94 0.35
N PRO A 274 5.93 14.18 0.79
CA PRO A 274 5.90 14.51 2.21
C PRO A 274 4.46 14.51 2.75
N LEU A 275 4.20 13.66 3.74
CA LEU A 275 2.95 13.60 4.48
C LEU A 275 3.16 14.14 5.90
N PHE A 276 2.41 15.18 6.25
CA PHE A 276 2.52 15.83 7.55
C PHE A 276 1.64 15.12 8.60
N GLY A 277 2.19 14.91 9.79
CA GLY A 277 1.52 14.21 10.90
C GLY A 277 0.65 15.11 11.78
N MET A 278 0.42 16.36 11.40
CA MET A 278 -0.37 17.31 12.20
C MET A 278 -1.87 17.06 12.01
N PRO A 279 -2.67 16.91 13.09
CA PRO A 279 -4.11 16.67 12.99
C PRO A 279 -4.87 17.78 12.25
N LEU A 280 -5.93 17.42 11.52
CA LEU A 280 -6.85 18.37 10.87
C LEU A 280 -7.72 19.17 11.84
N SER A 281 -7.76 18.77 13.11
CA SER A 281 -8.34 19.58 14.19
C SER A 281 -7.44 20.76 14.60
N SER A 282 -6.19 20.82 14.10
CA SER A 282 -5.24 21.88 14.45
C SER A 282 -5.70 23.26 13.95
N PRO A 283 -5.40 24.36 14.67
CA PRO A 283 -5.73 25.70 14.20
C PRO A 283 -5.09 26.05 12.85
N GLU A 284 -5.84 26.71 11.96
CA GLU A 284 -5.40 27.07 10.59
C GLU A 284 -4.07 27.84 10.54
N ARG A 285 -3.79 28.67 11.56
CA ARG A 285 -2.51 29.37 11.70
C ARG A 285 -1.29 28.44 11.73
N LEU A 286 -1.44 27.21 12.24
CA LEU A 286 -0.38 26.22 12.29
C LEU A 286 -0.13 25.61 10.91
N TRP A 287 -1.19 25.32 10.13
CA TRP A 287 -1.04 24.89 8.73
C TRP A 287 -0.34 25.94 7.88
N LYS A 288 -0.74 27.21 8.01
CA LYS A 288 -0.07 28.32 7.29
C LYS A 288 1.39 28.41 7.65
N ARG A 289 1.73 28.36 8.95
CA ARG A 289 3.12 28.37 9.40
C ARG A 289 3.91 27.19 8.86
N LEU A 290 3.33 25.98 8.87
CA LEU A 290 3.99 24.79 8.33
C LEU A 290 4.23 24.94 6.83
N ALA A 291 3.21 25.35 6.06
CA ALA A 291 3.33 25.58 4.62
C ALA A 291 4.38 26.66 4.29
N ASP A 292 4.38 27.77 5.04
CA ASP A 292 5.37 28.85 4.87
C ASP A 292 6.81 28.40 5.18
N THR A 293 6.99 27.47 6.13
CA THR A 293 8.33 27.08 6.62
C THR A 293 8.90 25.85 5.93
N LEU A 294 8.05 24.90 5.52
CA LEU A 294 8.46 23.59 5.02
C LEU A 294 8.01 23.29 3.59
N VAL A 295 7.10 24.07 3.00
CA VAL A 295 6.58 23.82 1.65
C VAL A 295 7.05 24.88 0.66
N LYS A 296 6.92 26.17 1.01
CA LYS A 296 7.18 27.31 0.12
C LYS A 296 8.57 27.28 -0.55
N ASP A 297 9.59 26.84 0.19
CA ASP A 297 10.97 26.72 -0.30
C ASP A 297 11.14 25.65 -1.40
N PHE A 298 10.23 24.67 -1.46
CA PHE A 298 10.28 23.51 -2.33
C PHE A 298 9.24 23.58 -3.47
N ALA A 299 8.50 24.69 -3.60
CA ALA A 299 7.47 24.84 -4.63
C ALA A 299 8.02 24.76 -6.07
N SER A 300 9.30 25.07 -6.27
CA SER A 300 9.97 24.90 -7.57
C SER A 300 10.78 23.60 -7.69
N SER A 301 10.75 22.75 -6.65
CA SER A 301 11.39 21.44 -6.70
C SER A 301 10.77 20.61 -7.81
N ARG A 302 11.58 19.82 -8.50
CA ARG A 302 11.05 18.80 -9.41
C ARG A 302 10.92 17.45 -8.72
N ASP A 303 11.48 17.32 -7.53
CA ASP A 303 11.62 16.05 -6.83
C ASP A 303 10.55 15.84 -5.76
N VAL A 304 9.83 16.90 -5.40
CA VAL A 304 8.53 16.76 -4.72
C VAL A 304 7.49 16.30 -5.75
N LEU A 305 6.77 15.22 -5.45
CA LEU A 305 5.69 14.70 -6.30
C LEU A 305 4.32 15.23 -5.86
N ALA A 306 4.08 15.30 -4.55
CA ALA A 306 2.82 15.75 -3.96
C ALA A 306 3.01 16.09 -2.48
N TRP A 307 2.08 16.85 -1.91
CA TRP A 307 1.98 17.15 -0.48
C TRP A 307 0.73 16.50 0.12
N GLY A 308 0.76 16.20 1.42
CA GLY A 308 -0.41 15.64 2.08
C GLY A 308 -0.32 15.58 3.59
N ILE A 309 -1.28 14.88 4.19
CA ILE A 309 -1.26 14.50 5.60
C ILE A 309 -1.23 12.97 5.73
N SER A 310 -0.63 12.49 6.82
CA SER A 310 -0.48 11.06 7.08
C SER A 310 -1.77 10.40 7.56
N GLU A 311 -2.61 11.12 8.32
CA GLU A 311 -3.88 10.58 8.83
C GLU A 311 -5.03 10.99 7.92
N ALA A 312 -5.78 10.02 7.43
CA ALA A 312 -6.95 10.27 6.60
C ALA A 312 -8.01 11.08 7.39
N PRO A 313 -8.64 12.09 6.76
CA PRO A 313 -9.74 12.82 7.38
C PRO A 313 -10.97 11.93 7.61
N ASP A 314 -11.68 12.17 8.71
CA ASP A 314 -13.04 11.66 8.89
C ASP A 314 -14.03 12.50 8.08
N GLU A 315 -15.20 11.96 7.74
CA GLU A 315 -16.23 12.66 6.95
C GLU A 315 -16.63 14.03 7.54
N SER A 316 -16.56 14.17 8.86
CA SER A 316 -16.80 15.43 9.57
C SER A 316 -15.72 16.51 9.31
N ASP A 317 -14.56 16.14 8.79
CA ASP A 317 -13.40 17.00 8.55
C ASP A 317 -13.34 17.60 7.14
N VAL A 318 -14.35 17.38 6.28
CA VAL A 318 -14.33 17.86 4.88
C VAL A 318 -14.05 19.37 4.79
N ASP A 319 -14.58 20.18 5.71
CA ASP A 319 -14.36 21.63 5.70
C ASP A 319 -12.96 22.02 6.22
N GLN A 320 -12.42 21.27 7.17
CA GLN A 320 -11.07 21.42 7.71
C GLN A 320 -10.05 21.04 6.62
N TRP A 321 -10.28 19.93 5.93
CA TRP A 321 -9.48 19.49 4.78
C TRP A 321 -9.43 20.57 3.70
N ARG A 322 -10.57 21.15 3.31
CA ARG A 322 -10.59 22.27 2.34
C ARG A 322 -9.75 23.47 2.80
N ARG A 323 -9.79 23.82 4.08
CA ARG A 323 -8.96 24.92 4.64
C ARG A 323 -7.49 24.57 4.63
N PHE A 324 -7.13 23.33 4.96
CA PHE A 324 -5.77 22.81 4.83
C PHE A 324 -5.28 22.93 3.37
N CYS A 325 -6.06 22.44 2.39
CA CYS A 325 -5.70 22.53 0.98
C CYS A 325 -5.48 23.99 0.55
N ASN A 326 -6.36 24.91 0.96
CA ASN A 326 -6.19 26.33 0.66
C ASN A 326 -4.90 26.93 1.26
N ALA A 327 -4.56 26.57 2.51
CA ALA A 327 -3.33 27.03 3.14
C ALA A 327 -2.08 26.57 2.38
N PHE A 328 -2.07 25.32 1.94
CA PHE A 328 -0.97 24.74 1.17
C PHE A 328 -0.88 25.29 -0.25
N ARG A 329 -2.03 25.47 -0.93
CA ARG A 329 -2.11 26.07 -2.27
C ARG A 329 -1.58 27.50 -2.32
N ASN A 330 -1.65 28.24 -1.21
CA ASN A 330 -1.06 29.57 -1.12
C ASN A 330 0.47 29.53 -1.05
N ALA A 331 1.07 28.44 -0.54
CA ALA A 331 2.51 28.25 -0.48
C ALA A 331 3.06 27.58 -1.75
N ASP A 332 2.28 26.70 -2.39
CA ASP A 332 2.66 25.91 -3.54
C ASP A 332 1.48 25.65 -4.49
N THR A 333 1.61 26.18 -5.72
CA THR A 333 0.61 26.05 -6.79
C THR A 333 0.99 25.02 -7.85
N THR A 334 2.09 24.28 -7.69
CA THR A 334 2.70 23.42 -8.72
C THR A 334 2.58 21.94 -8.39
N HIS A 335 2.50 21.55 -7.12
CA HIS A 335 2.45 20.15 -6.71
C HIS A 335 1.03 19.71 -6.28
N PRO A 336 0.56 18.51 -6.66
CA PRO A 336 -0.69 17.93 -6.18
C PRO A 336 -0.82 17.83 -4.66
N LEU A 337 -2.06 17.87 -4.15
CA LEU A 337 -2.42 17.56 -2.77
C LEU A 337 -3.18 16.24 -2.69
N THR A 338 -2.82 15.42 -1.70
CA THR A 338 -3.40 14.10 -1.50
C THR A 338 -3.37 13.66 -0.03
N THR A 339 -4.04 12.55 0.29
CA THR A 339 -3.94 11.84 1.56
C THR A 339 -4.42 10.39 1.35
N PRO A 340 -3.76 9.38 1.94
CA PRO A 340 -4.15 8.00 1.74
C PRO A 340 -5.27 7.56 2.71
N PHE A 341 -6.38 7.04 2.19
CA PHE A 341 -7.51 6.56 2.99
C PHE A 341 -7.36 5.07 3.35
N ARG A 342 -7.50 4.72 4.64
CA ARG A 342 -7.57 3.31 5.07
C ARG A 342 -8.85 2.62 4.60
N HIS A 343 -9.99 3.32 4.75
CA HIS A 343 -11.30 2.85 4.31
C HIS A 343 -11.79 3.75 3.18
N PRO A 344 -11.77 3.28 1.92
CA PRO A 344 -11.92 4.16 0.76
C PRO A 344 -13.37 4.60 0.51
N GLY A 345 -14.35 4.11 1.28
CA GLY A 345 -15.76 4.46 1.12
C GLY A 345 -16.08 5.94 1.34
N THR A 346 -15.28 6.66 2.13
CA THR A 346 -15.45 8.11 2.37
C THR A 346 -14.67 8.97 1.38
N LEU A 347 -13.74 8.39 0.60
CA LEU A 347 -12.92 9.09 -0.38
C LEU A 347 -13.73 10.01 -1.32
N PRO A 348 -14.92 9.63 -1.83
CA PRO A 348 -15.70 10.50 -2.71
C PRO A 348 -16.10 11.85 -2.09
N ALA A 349 -16.25 11.91 -0.76
CA ALA A 349 -16.54 13.17 -0.05
C ALA A 349 -15.38 14.19 -0.17
N PHE A 350 -14.15 13.70 -0.36
CA PHE A 350 -12.93 14.50 -0.42
C PHE A 350 -12.41 14.70 -1.85
N SER A 351 -12.77 13.82 -2.79
CA SER A 351 -12.31 13.83 -4.19
C SER A 351 -12.30 15.23 -4.85
N SER A 352 -13.33 16.05 -4.61
CA SER A 352 -13.40 17.40 -5.22
C SER A 352 -12.34 18.40 -4.75
N CYS A 353 -11.72 18.16 -3.60
CA CYS A 353 -10.64 19.00 -3.06
C CYS A 353 -9.31 18.24 -2.95
N MET A 354 -9.22 17.07 -3.59
CA MET A 354 -7.99 16.33 -3.79
C MET A 354 -7.60 16.36 -5.27
N ASP A 355 -6.30 16.31 -5.51
CA ASP A 355 -5.74 16.27 -6.86
C ASP A 355 -5.44 14.86 -7.33
N VAL A 356 -5.18 13.98 -6.35
CA VAL A 356 -4.89 12.57 -6.53
C VAL A 356 -5.65 11.80 -5.46
N ASP A 357 -6.45 10.85 -5.89
CA ASP A 357 -7.16 9.93 -5.02
C ASP A 357 -6.21 8.83 -4.57
N TRP A 358 -6.25 8.44 -3.29
CA TRP A 358 -5.33 7.44 -2.76
C TRP A 358 -5.96 6.63 -1.63
N PHE A 359 -5.85 5.30 -1.70
CA PHE A 359 -6.27 4.42 -0.62
C PHE A 359 -5.28 3.29 -0.29
N HIS A 360 -5.42 2.73 0.91
CA HIS A 360 -4.72 1.54 1.37
C HIS A 360 -5.57 0.29 1.15
N PHE A 361 -4.97 -0.76 0.62
CA PHE A 361 -5.55 -2.09 0.48
C PHE A 361 -4.83 -3.06 1.42
N PHE A 362 -5.15 -3.01 2.72
CA PHE A 362 -4.46 -3.82 3.74
C PHE A 362 -5.24 -5.09 4.10
N LYS A 363 -5.50 -5.93 3.09
CA LYS A 363 -6.29 -7.16 3.22
C LYS A 363 -5.40 -8.40 3.06
N SER A 364 -5.66 -9.46 3.82
CA SER A 364 -4.91 -10.74 3.75
C SER A 364 -5.60 -11.78 2.86
N TYR A 365 -4.83 -12.66 2.23
CA TYR A 365 -5.29 -13.84 1.44
C TYR A 365 -6.29 -13.57 0.32
N CYS A 366 -6.47 -12.33 -0.09
CA CYS A 366 -7.33 -11.97 -1.22
C CYS A 366 -6.65 -10.97 -2.15
N PRO A 367 -5.40 -11.24 -2.58
CA PRO A 367 -4.62 -10.31 -3.42
C PRO A 367 -5.32 -9.89 -4.71
N TRP A 368 -6.23 -10.71 -5.23
CA TRP A 368 -7.03 -10.42 -6.43
C TRP A 368 -8.09 -9.33 -6.23
N LYS A 369 -8.57 -9.10 -5.01
CA LYS A 369 -9.66 -8.12 -4.75
C LYS A 369 -9.21 -6.67 -4.99
N ILE A 370 -7.89 -6.38 -4.96
CA ILE A 370 -7.37 -5.02 -5.20
C ILE A 370 -7.76 -4.48 -6.58
N GLY A 371 -7.86 -5.33 -7.62
CA GLY A 371 -8.27 -4.89 -8.95
C GLY A 371 -9.73 -4.42 -8.98
N GLY A 372 -10.61 -5.12 -8.25
CA GLY A 372 -12.00 -4.69 -8.05
C GLY A 372 -12.08 -3.38 -7.25
N ALA A 373 -11.27 -3.23 -6.21
CA ALA A 373 -11.18 -1.99 -5.44
C ALA A 373 -10.72 -0.81 -6.29
N VAL A 374 -9.69 -0.98 -7.12
CA VAL A 374 -9.20 0.07 -8.03
C VAL A 374 -10.29 0.48 -9.03
N ARG A 375 -10.96 -0.47 -9.70
CA ARG A 375 -12.04 -0.15 -10.66
C ARG A 375 -13.20 0.59 -10.00
N ALA A 376 -13.61 0.17 -8.80
CA ALA A 376 -14.70 0.81 -8.06
C ALA A 376 -14.43 2.30 -7.80
N HIS A 377 -13.21 2.64 -7.37
CA HIS A 377 -12.86 4.02 -7.00
C HIS A 377 -12.42 4.86 -8.19
N LEU A 378 -11.88 4.25 -9.25
CA LEU A 378 -11.51 4.97 -10.49
C LEU A 378 -12.73 5.64 -11.14
N ALA A 379 -13.90 5.00 -11.06
CA ALA A 379 -15.16 5.55 -11.58
C ALA A 379 -15.61 6.83 -10.85
N VAL A 380 -15.16 7.01 -9.60
CA VAL A 380 -15.57 8.14 -8.74
C VAL A 380 -14.60 9.31 -8.80
N GLY A 381 -13.34 9.07 -9.17
CA GLY A 381 -12.28 10.08 -9.18
C GLY A 381 -12.40 11.15 -10.28
N GLU A 382 -13.44 11.13 -11.12
CA GLU A 382 -13.69 12.08 -12.23
C GLU A 382 -12.47 12.27 -13.17
N GLY A 383 -11.69 11.21 -13.39
CA GLY A 383 -10.49 11.23 -14.24
C GLY A 383 -9.19 11.64 -13.53
N ARG A 384 -9.22 11.88 -12.22
CA ARG A 384 -8.00 12.05 -11.41
C ARG A 384 -7.18 10.77 -11.37
N ALA A 385 -5.88 10.93 -11.09
CA ALA A 385 -5.02 9.79 -10.83
C ALA A 385 -5.45 9.08 -9.53
N LEU A 386 -5.50 7.75 -9.57
CA LEU A 386 -5.79 6.90 -8.41
C LEU A 386 -4.53 6.12 -8.02
N TRP A 387 -4.03 6.37 -6.81
CA TRP A 387 -2.92 5.65 -6.19
C TRP A 387 -3.45 4.59 -5.22
N VAL A 388 -2.71 3.48 -5.10
CA VAL A 388 -3.06 2.40 -4.17
C VAL A 388 -1.83 1.94 -3.40
N THR A 389 -2.04 1.58 -2.13
CA THR A 389 -0.98 1.04 -1.27
C THR A 389 -1.28 -0.41 -0.89
N ALA A 390 -0.34 -1.32 -1.12
CA ALA A 390 -0.41 -2.71 -0.71
C ALA A 390 0.29 -2.95 0.65
N PRO A 391 -0.05 -4.04 1.37
CA PRO A 391 0.52 -4.32 2.68
C PRO A 391 1.86 -5.06 2.55
N ALA A 392 2.93 -4.41 3.02
CA ALA A 392 4.27 -4.95 3.14
C ALA A 392 4.78 -4.79 4.60
N PHE A 393 3.89 -5.03 5.55
CA PHE A 393 4.11 -4.91 6.98
C PHE A 393 3.24 -5.91 7.73
N VAL A 394 3.54 -6.12 9.01
CA VAL A 394 2.67 -6.77 9.98
C VAL A 394 2.61 -5.85 11.20
N ASP A 395 1.41 -5.36 11.53
CA ASP A 395 1.17 -4.59 12.76
C ASP A 395 1.38 -5.50 13.99
N ALA A 396 1.56 -4.91 15.18
CA ALA A 396 1.66 -5.63 16.45
C ALA A 396 0.43 -6.52 16.78
N SER A 397 -0.68 -6.28 16.09
CA SER A 397 -1.87 -7.14 16.12
C SER A 397 -1.67 -8.49 15.42
N GLY A 398 -0.65 -8.62 14.58
CA GLY A 398 -0.47 -9.73 13.64
C GLY A 398 -1.25 -9.58 12.32
N ALA A 399 -1.93 -8.44 12.11
CA ALA A 399 -2.74 -8.16 10.92
C ALA A 399 -2.31 -6.83 10.24
N PRO A 400 -2.29 -6.74 8.90
CA PRO A 400 -2.50 -7.85 7.96
C PRO A 400 -1.37 -8.89 8.06
N GLU A 401 -1.66 -10.12 7.67
CA GLU A 401 -0.64 -11.15 7.58
C GLU A 401 0.40 -10.81 6.49
N TRP A 402 1.64 -11.26 6.70
CA TRP A 402 2.74 -10.99 5.77
C TRP A 402 2.43 -11.57 4.39
N SER A 403 2.37 -10.70 3.38
CA SER A 403 2.13 -11.12 2.01
C SER A 403 3.32 -11.92 1.48
N SER A 404 3.04 -13.06 0.85
CA SER A 404 4.04 -13.78 0.07
C SER A 404 4.43 -12.99 -1.19
N GLY A 405 5.60 -13.30 -1.74
CA GLY A 405 6.05 -12.70 -3.01
C GLY A 405 5.04 -12.84 -4.15
N PRO A 406 4.46 -14.03 -4.40
CA PRO A 406 3.39 -14.21 -5.38
C PRO A 406 2.11 -13.38 -5.13
N GLU A 407 1.66 -13.24 -3.88
CA GLU A 407 0.49 -12.42 -3.55
C GLU A 407 0.74 -10.96 -3.89
N MET A 408 1.92 -10.44 -3.53
CA MET A 408 2.32 -9.07 -3.86
C MET A 408 2.44 -8.85 -5.37
N ARG A 409 3.00 -9.83 -6.08
CA ARG A 409 3.06 -9.84 -7.54
C ARG A 409 1.65 -9.81 -8.17
N LEU A 410 0.72 -10.58 -7.63
CA LEU A 410 -0.67 -10.57 -8.08
C LEU A 410 -1.32 -9.20 -7.81
N MET A 411 -1.11 -8.61 -6.63
CA MET A 411 -1.66 -7.31 -6.28
C MET A 411 -1.20 -6.20 -7.23
N ILE A 412 0.09 -6.10 -7.53
CA ILE A 412 0.60 -5.07 -8.44
C ILE A 412 0.08 -5.27 -9.88
N ASN A 413 0.02 -6.51 -10.38
CA ASN A 413 -0.54 -6.80 -11.71
C ASN A 413 -2.02 -6.41 -11.77
N GLN A 414 -2.81 -6.77 -10.75
CA GLN A 414 -4.22 -6.44 -10.67
C GLN A 414 -4.46 -4.93 -10.56
N ALA A 415 -3.66 -4.22 -9.78
CA ALA A 415 -3.76 -2.77 -9.66
C ALA A 415 -3.46 -2.06 -11.01
N LEU A 416 -2.36 -2.42 -11.67
CA LEU A 416 -1.96 -1.85 -12.96
C LEU A 416 -2.99 -2.12 -14.05
N ALA A 417 -3.40 -3.37 -14.21
CA ALA A 417 -4.39 -3.79 -15.20
C ALA A 417 -5.79 -3.18 -14.96
N SER A 418 -6.07 -2.77 -13.72
CA SER A 418 -7.34 -2.15 -13.33
C SER A 418 -7.33 -0.61 -13.44
N GLY A 419 -6.20 -0.02 -13.87
CA GLY A 419 -6.12 1.42 -14.15
C GLY A 419 -5.51 2.27 -13.03
N ALA A 420 -4.87 1.67 -12.03
CA ALA A 420 -4.10 2.44 -11.06
C ALA A 420 -3.03 3.31 -11.76
N ARG A 421 -2.74 4.46 -11.17
CA ARG A 421 -1.74 5.45 -11.64
C ARG A 421 -0.59 5.65 -10.67
N GLY A 422 -0.51 4.81 -9.65
CA GLY A 422 0.55 4.76 -8.66
C GLY A 422 0.39 3.53 -7.79
N PHE A 423 1.50 2.90 -7.44
CA PHE A 423 1.53 1.73 -6.57
C PHE A 423 2.55 1.94 -5.47
N PHE A 424 2.10 1.79 -4.23
CA PHE A 424 2.91 1.97 -3.04
C PHE A 424 2.89 0.73 -2.17
N THR A 425 3.89 0.60 -1.30
CA THR A 425 3.93 -0.43 -0.26
C THR A 425 4.18 0.20 1.10
N TYR A 426 3.42 -0.23 2.11
CA TYR A 426 3.60 0.18 3.51
C TYR A 426 4.15 -1.03 4.30
N ALA A 427 5.31 -0.99 4.95
CA ALA A 427 6.26 0.11 5.08
C ALA A 427 7.71 -0.36 4.91
N TYR A 428 8.62 0.58 4.63
CA TYR A 428 10.05 0.31 4.43
C TYR A 428 10.73 -0.16 5.71
N HIS A 429 10.50 0.53 6.83
CA HIS A 429 11.09 0.25 8.14
C HIS A 429 10.03 0.28 9.24
N ASN A 430 10.41 -0.13 10.45
CA ASN A 430 9.60 0.03 11.65
C ASN A 430 10.50 0.29 12.87
N SER A 431 9.93 0.84 13.94
CA SER A 431 10.58 0.77 15.25
C SER A 431 10.55 -0.67 15.78
N PRO A 432 11.60 -1.14 16.49
CA PRO A 432 11.58 -2.47 17.09
C PRO A 432 10.38 -2.62 18.04
N LEU A 433 9.64 -3.72 17.94
CA LEU A 433 8.43 -3.94 18.73
C LEU A 433 8.72 -3.95 20.25
N TRP A 434 9.84 -4.55 20.64
CA TRP A 434 10.33 -4.62 22.03
C TRP A 434 10.87 -3.30 22.59
N ASP A 435 10.93 -2.24 21.76
CA ASP A 435 11.29 -0.88 22.14
C ASP A 435 10.16 0.11 21.78
N GLY A 436 8.91 -0.30 22.04
CA GLY A 436 7.72 0.54 21.86
C GLY A 436 7.34 0.81 20.41
N GLY A 437 7.79 -0.02 19.47
CA GLY A 437 7.27 -0.02 18.10
C GLY A 437 5.88 -0.62 18.00
N HIS A 438 5.24 -0.45 16.84
CA HIS A 438 3.90 -0.97 16.55
C HIS A 438 3.87 -1.92 15.35
N CYS A 439 5.01 -2.30 14.79
CA CYS A 439 5.04 -3.30 13.72
C CYS A 439 5.99 -4.43 14.10
N GLU A 440 5.54 -5.66 13.87
CA GLU A 440 6.35 -6.87 13.98
C GLU A 440 7.29 -7.03 12.80
N ARG A 441 6.84 -6.58 11.62
CA ARG A 441 7.57 -6.78 10.38
C ARG A 441 7.34 -5.63 9.42
N SER A 442 8.36 -5.30 8.65
CA SER A 442 8.34 -4.35 7.53
C SER A 442 9.32 -4.85 6.46
N LEU A 443 9.44 -4.13 5.33
CA LEU A 443 10.32 -4.53 4.23
C LEU A 443 11.80 -4.68 4.63
N THR A 444 12.26 -3.86 5.57
CA THR A 444 13.67 -3.86 6.02
C THR A 444 13.86 -4.01 7.53
N GLY A 445 12.77 -4.15 8.28
CA GLY A 445 12.82 -4.19 9.74
C GLY A 445 13.35 -2.89 10.35
N PRO A 446 13.70 -2.89 11.65
CA PRO A 446 14.31 -1.75 12.32
C PRO A 446 15.78 -1.53 11.96
N PHE A 447 16.47 -2.55 11.43
CA PHE A 447 17.93 -2.54 11.24
C PHE A 447 18.37 -2.48 9.79
N LEU A 448 17.47 -2.05 8.89
CA LEU A 448 17.72 -1.96 7.44
C LEU A 448 18.20 -3.31 6.86
N THR A 449 17.70 -4.42 7.37
CA THR A 449 17.97 -5.75 6.83
C THR A 449 17.11 -5.99 5.59
N PHE A 450 17.31 -7.09 4.86
CA PHE A 450 16.49 -7.37 3.66
C PHE A 450 15.42 -8.40 4.00
N SER A 451 14.21 -8.24 3.45
CA SER A 451 13.16 -9.25 3.46
C SER A 451 13.01 -9.93 2.10
N ASP A 452 12.35 -11.07 2.10
CA ASP A 452 11.91 -11.78 0.89
C ASP A 452 11.01 -10.91 0.01
N LEU A 453 10.09 -10.17 0.62
CA LEU A 453 9.16 -9.29 -0.09
C LEU A 453 9.86 -8.10 -0.72
N TRP A 454 10.89 -7.54 -0.06
CA TRP A 454 11.70 -6.46 -0.62
C TRP A 454 12.46 -6.90 -1.87
N ALA A 455 13.04 -8.10 -1.84
CA ALA A 455 13.70 -8.70 -3.00
C ALA A 455 12.71 -9.00 -4.14
N GLU A 456 11.52 -9.52 -3.84
CA GLU A 456 10.48 -9.73 -4.86
C GLU A 456 10.07 -8.40 -5.50
N LEU A 457 9.76 -7.37 -4.70
CA LEU A 457 9.36 -6.06 -5.20
C LEU A 457 10.44 -5.45 -6.09
N GLY A 458 11.72 -5.49 -5.70
CA GLY A 458 12.81 -4.98 -6.52
C GLY A 458 12.84 -5.59 -7.93
N ASN A 459 12.72 -6.92 -8.02
CA ASN A 459 12.69 -7.64 -9.29
C ASN A 459 11.46 -7.32 -10.17
N ARG A 460 10.36 -6.88 -9.56
CA ARG A 460 9.11 -6.56 -10.26
C ARG A 460 9.05 -5.11 -10.68
N VAL A 461 9.40 -4.20 -9.78
CA VAL A 461 9.35 -2.75 -10.00
C VAL A 461 10.31 -2.34 -11.12
N GLU A 462 11.47 -2.99 -11.29
CA GLU A 462 12.32 -2.81 -12.47
C GLU A 462 11.52 -2.91 -13.79
N ARG A 463 10.77 -4.00 -13.93
CA ARG A 463 10.06 -4.31 -15.18
C ARG A 463 8.83 -3.42 -15.34
N PHE A 464 8.12 -3.15 -14.25
CA PHE A 464 6.94 -2.29 -14.30
C PHE A 464 7.29 -0.83 -14.53
N SER A 465 8.42 -0.35 -14.01
CA SER A 465 8.89 1.01 -14.25
C SER A 465 9.25 1.23 -15.72
N ALA A 466 9.85 0.24 -16.38
CA ALA A 466 10.05 0.24 -17.83
C ALA A 466 8.74 0.27 -18.63
N MET A 467 7.71 -0.46 -18.19
CA MET A 467 6.39 -0.53 -18.86
C MET A 467 5.43 0.61 -18.47
N ALA A 468 5.77 1.41 -17.45
CA ALA A 468 4.94 2.49 -16.92
C ALA A 468 4.36 3.44 -17.96
N PRO A 469 5.09 3.85 -19.03
CA PRO A 469 4.54 4.73 -20.05
C PRO A 469 3.27 4.18 -20.72
N LEU A 470 3.16 2.86 -20.90
CA LEU A 470 1.97 2.23 -21.46
C LEU A 470 0.76 2.37 -20.54
N PHE A 471 0.95 2.16 -19.24
CA PHE A 471 -0.13 2.28 -18.24
C PHE A 471 -0.59 3.73 -18.08
N LEU A 472 0.34 4.70 -18.10
CA LEU A 472 0.01 6.13 -18.04
C LEU A 472 -0.82 6.58 -19.25
N ASN A 473 -0.56 6.01 -20.43
CA ASN A 473 -1.20 6.38 -21.69
C ASN A 473 -2.37 5.47 -22.10
N SER A 474 -2.89 4.65 -21.19
CA SER A 474 -4.04 3.77 -21.46
C SER A 474 -5.01 3.70 -20.30
N VAL A 475 -6.30 3.61 -20.58
CA VAL A 475 -7.37 3.47 -19.57
C VAL A 475 -7.99 2.08 -19.65
N PRO A 476 -8.54 1.53 -18.55
CA PRO A 476 -9.32 0.30 -18.61
C PRO A 476 -10.40 0.36 -19.70
N ASN A 477 -10.57 -0.74 -20.42
CA ASN A 477 -11.63 -0.89 -21.41
C ASN A 477 -12.82 -1.64 -20.78
N ASP A 478 -13.83 -0.89 -20.38
CA ASP A 478 -15.08 -1.45 -19.83
C ASP A 478 -16.07 -1.89 -20.93
N GLY A 479 -15.74 -1.65 -22.20
CA GLY A 479 -16.52 -2.06 -23.36
C GLY A 479 -16.16 -3.46 -23.89
N GLU A 480 -16.65 -3.78 -25.08
CA GLU A 480 -16.27 -5.02 -25.75
C GLU A 480 -14.76 -5.04 -26.05
N PRO A 481 -14.09 -6.20 -25.93
CA PRO A 481 -12.73 -6.38 -26.40
C PRO A 481 -12.58 -5.97 -27.87
N PRO A 482 -11.42 -5.42 -28.28
CA PRO A 482 -11.20 -4.98 -29.66
C PRO A 482 -11.30 -6.14 -30.68
N PHE A 483 -11.12 -7.37 -30.22
CA PHE A 483 -11.34 -8.59 -30.98
C PHE A 483 -11.48 -9.79 -30.03
N LYS A 484 -11.99 -10.90 -30.57
CA LYS A 484 -12.16 -12.14 -29.82
C LYS A 484 -10.81 -12.82 -29.59
N LEU A 485 -10.47 -13.05 -28.32
CA LEU A 485 -9.32 -13.87 -27.89
C LEU A 485 -9.79 -15.26 -27.50
N GLY A 486 -9.23 -16.30 -28.12
CA GLY A 486 -9.34 -17.66 -27.63
C GLY A 486 -8.42 -17.85 -26.43
N LEU A 487 -8.98 -18.20 -25.27
CA LEU A 487 -8.21 -18.53 -24.07
C LEU A 487 -8.72 -19.83 -23.49
N SER A 488 -7.81 -20.76 -23.25
CA SER A 488 -8.06 -21.93 -22.40
C SER A 488 -6.95 -22.01 -21.35
N SER A 489 -7.32 -22.30 -20.11
CA SER A 489 -6.38 -22.40 -19.00
C SER A 489 -6.62 -23.69 -18.22
N ARG A 490 -5.54 -24.30 -17.73
CA ARG A 490 -5.58 -25.50 -16.91
C ARG A 490 -4.95 -25.24 -15.54
N ALA A 491 -5.71 -25.48 -14.49
CA ALA A 491 -5.24 -25.41 -13.11
C ALA A 491 -4.27 -26.55 -12.79
N ASN A 492 -3.33 -26.27 -11.89
CA ASN A 492 -2.65 -27.31 -11.15
C ASN A 492 -3.64 -28.01 -10.19
N PRO A 493 -3.54 -29.33 -9.93
CA PRO A 493 -4.41 -30.01 -8.95
C PRO A 493 -4.37 -29.44 -7.53
N ARG A 494 -3.31 -28.69 -7.17
CA ARG A 494 -3.15 -28.01 -5.87
C ARG A 494 -3.58 -26.55 -5.87
N SER A 495 -4.13 -26.06 -6.98
CA SER A 495 -4.65 -24.68 -7.08
C SER A 495 -5.71 -24.42 -6.02
N ARG A 496 -5.65 -23.25 -5.39
CA ARG A 496 -6.59 -22.81 -4.35
C ARG A 496 -7.38 -21.57 -4.74
N VAL A 497 -7.44 -21.27 -6.04
CA VAL A 497 -8.22 -20.15 -6.57
C VAL A 497 -9.70 -20.36 -6.23
N PRO A 498 -10.43 -19.33 -5.74
CA PRO A 498 -11.86 -19.43 -5.48
C PRO A 498 -12.65 -19.93 -6.71
N ALA A 499 -13.69 -20.71 -6.48
CA ALA A 499 -14.44 -21.36 -7.56
C ALA A 499 -15.12 -20.38 -8.54
N ASP A 500 -15.46 -19.19 -8.05
CA ASP A 500 -16.06 -18.09 -8.81
C ASP A 500 -15.03 -17.21 -9.53
N MET A 501 -13.73 -17.43 -9.28
CA MET A 501 -12.64 -16.67 -9.87
C MET A 501 -12.00 -17.41 -11.05
N PRO A 502 -11.85 -16.77 -12.23
CA PRO A 502 -11.11 -17.38 -13.33
C PRO A 502 -9.64 -17.56 -12.95
N LEU A 503 -9.02 -18.67 -13.37
CA LEU A 503 -7.59 -18.94 -13.15
C LEU A 503 -6.71 -17.85 -13.77
N VAL A 504 -7.08 -17.38 -14.95
CA VAL A 504 -6.43 -16.27 -15.65
C VAL A 504 -7.47 -15.22 -15.99
N GLN A 505 -7.25 -14.01 -15.51
CA GLN A 505 -8.05 -12.86 -15.90
C GLN A 505 -7.45 -12.19 -17.12
N VAL A 506 -8.30 -11.84 -18.09
CA VAL A 506 -7.91 -11.03 -19.25
C VAL A 506 -8.49 -9.64 -19.08
N LEU A 507 -7.61 -8.65 -18.97
CA LEU A 507 -7.97 -7.25 -18.76
C LEU A 507 -7.49 -6.44 -19.96
N TRP A 508 -8.42 -5.73 -20.59
CA TRP A 508 -8.13 -4.88 -21.73
C TRP A 508 -7.97 -3.43 -21.27
N MET A 509 -6.97 -2.75 -21.82
CA MET A 509 -6.83 -1.30 -21.71
C MET A 509 -6.77 -0.70 -23.11
N ARG A 510 -7.22 0.54 -23.25
CA ARG A 510 -7.27 1.26 -24.52
C ARG A 510 -6.50 2.57 -24.44
N SER A 511 -5.83 2.90 -25.52
CA SER A 511 -5.16 4.16 -25.81
C SER A 511 -5.63 4.63 -27.20
N PRO A 512 -5.49 5.93 -27.54
CA PRO A 512 -5.64 6.37 -28.93
C PRO A 512 -4.69 5.65 -29.89
N ASP A 513 -3.49 5.26 -29.42
CA ASP A 513 -2.42 4.72 -30.26
C ASP A 513 -2.37 3.18 -30.28
N PHE A 514 -2.94 2.51 -29.27
CA PHE A 514 -2.81 1.06 -29.07
C PHE A 514 -3.87 0.48 -28.13
N HIS A 515 -3.94 -0.85 -28.09
CA HIS A 515 -4.63 -1.62 -27.06
C HIS A 515 -3.62 -2.42 -26.23
N LEU A 516 -3.92 -2.61 -24.95
CA LEU A 516 -3.19 -3.56 -24.10
C LEU A 516 -4.09 -4.74 -23.77
N CYS A 517 -3.56 -5.95 -23.94
CA CYS A 517 -4.15 -7.17 -23.42
C CYS A 517 -3.28 -7.66 -22.27
N TYR A 518 -3.80 -7.55 -21.03
CA TYR A 518 -3.09 -7.94 -19.83
C TYR A 518 -3.68 -9.25 -19.30
N LEU A 519 -2.88 -10.31 -19.34
CA LEU A 519 -3.22 -11.61 -18.76
C LEU A 519 -2.66 -11.66 -17.34
N VAL A 520 -3.48 -12.00 -16.35
CA VAL A 520 -3.06 -12.10 -14.95
C VAL A 520 -3.47 -13.44 -14.37
N SER A 521 -2.50 -14.23 -13.89
CA SER A 521 -2.78 -15.47 -13.15
C SER A 521 -3.29 -15.12 -11.75
N ASN A 522 -4.54 -15.50 -11.44
CA ASN A 522 -5.12 -15.32 -10.12
C ASN A 522 -4.69 -16.38 -9.10
N ASP A 523 -3.94 -17.39 -9.55
CA ASP A 523 -3.34 -18.38 -8.65
C ASP A 523 -2.04 -17.83 -8.07
N ALA A 524 -2.03 -17.51 -6.77
CA ALA A 524 -0.83 -17.08 -6.05
C ALA A 524 0.01 -18.25 -5.50
N ASP A 525 -0.49 -19.49 -5.60
CA ASP A 525 0.19 -20.67 -5.05
C ASP A 525 0.83 -21.56 -6.13
N GLN A 526 0.18 -21.70 -7.28
CA GLN A 526 0.58 -22.66 -8.32
C GLN A 526 0.73 -22.01 -9.70
N SER A 527 1.49 -22.68 -10.57
CA SER A 527 1.58 -22.30 -11.98
C SER A 527 0.30 -22.67 -12.74
N VAL A 528 -0.03 -21.85 -13.73
CA VAL A 528 -1.20 -22.03 -14.60
C VAL A 528 -0.75 -22.17 -16.04
N SER A 529 -1.21 -23.22 -16.69
CA SER A 529 -0.94 -23.51 -18.10
C SER A 529 -2.01 -22.85 -18.97
N VAL A 530 -1.62 -22.03 -19.95
CA VAL A 530 -2.53 -21.18 -20.73
C VAL A 530 -2.25 -21.35 -22.21
N ASN A 531 -3.28 -21.67 -22.99
CA ASN A 531 -3.24 -21.61 -24.44
C ASN A 531 -4.00 -20.40 -24.93
N LEU A 532 -3.34 -19.59 -25.76
CA LEU A 532 -3.89 -18.39 -26.37
C LEU A 532 -4.00 -18.60 -27.87
N GLU A 533 -5.12 -18.16 -28.42
CA GLU A 533 -5.39 -18.17 -29.86
C GLU A 533 -5.93 -16.81 -30.28
N PHE A 534 -5.12 -16.08 -31.04
CA PHE A 534 -5.48 -14.81 -31.65
C PHE A 534 -6.11 -15.04 -33.03
N PRO A 535 -7.00 -14.14 -33.48
CA PRO A 535 -7.55 -14.21 -34.84
C PRO A 535 -6.46 -14.24 -35.91
N SER A 536 -6.71 -14.96 -37.01
CA SER A 536 -5.77 -15.05 -38.14
C SER A 536 -5.49 -13.69 -38.77
N PHE A 537 -6.42 -12.75 -38.67
CA PHE A 537 -6.26 -11.36 -39.11
C PHE A 537 -6.78 -10.44 -38.00
N LEU A 538 -5.95 -9.48 -37.61
CA LEU A 538 -6.35 -8.44 -36.68
C LEU A 538 -6.90 -7.23 -37.47
N PRO A 539 -7.82 -6.45 -36.86
CA PRO A 539 -8.34 -5.25 -37.50
C PRO A 539 -7.21 -4.31 -37.94
N ASN A 540 -7.40 -3.64 -39.08
CA ASN A 540 -6.53 -2.56 -39.55
C ASN A 540 -5.03 -2.91 -39.66
N GLY A 541 -4.67 -4.18 -39.85
CA GLY A 541 -3.27 -4.60 -39.98
C GLY A 541 -2.48 -4.55 -38.68
N MET A 542 -3.15 -4.50 -37.52
CA MET A 542 -2.49 -4.50 -36.22
C MET A 542 -1.62 -5.76 -36.01
N GLU A 543 -0.59 -5.61 -35.20
CA GLU A 543 0.27 -6.69 -34.73
C GLU A 543 0.28 -6.75 -33.20
N ILE A 544 0.71 -7.89 -32.67
CA ILE A 544 0.78 -8.15 -31.22
C ILE A 544 2.25 -8.24 -30.84
N TYR A 545 2.65 -7.53 -29.79
CA TYR A 545 3.99 -7.56 -29.23
C TYR A 545 3.95 -7.93 -27.76
N ASP A 546 4.83 -8.83 -27.34
CA ASP A 546 4.95 -9.23 -25.95
C ASP A 546 5.93 -8.32 -25.20
N VAL A 547 5.37 -7.30 -24.53
CA VAL A 547 6.17 -6.28 -23.86
C VAL A 547 6.87 -6.85 -22.63
N THR A 548 6.22 -7.77 -21.91
CA THR A 548 6.84 -8.45 -20.77
C THR A 548 8.04 -9.30 -21.20
N ALA A 549 7.98 -9.94 -22.38
CA ALA A 549 9.13 -10.63 -22.96
C ALA A 549 10.21 -9.65 -23.43
N PHE A 550 9.84 -8.56 -24.12
CA PHE A 550 10.78 -7.54 -24.58
C PHE A 550 11.59 -6.91 -23.43
N VAL A 551 10.93 -6.58 -22.32
CA VAL A 551 11.60 -6.03 -21.12
C VAL A 551 12.54 -7.03 -20.46
N ARG A 552 12.57 -8.31 -20.89
CA ARG A 552 13.54 -9.30 -20.41
C ARG A 552 14.60 -9.64 -21.44
N SER A 553 14.20 -9.91 -22.68
CA SER A 553 15.10 -10.40 -23.73
C SER A 553 15.70 -9.28 -24.60
N ARG A 554 15.10 -8.08 -24.57
CA ARG A 554 15.38 -6.96 -25.50
C ARG A 554 15.11 -7.30 -26.97
N ILE A 555 14.40 -8.38 -27.24
CA ILE A 555 14.04 -8.80 -28.59
C ILE A 555 12.65 -8.27 -28.91
N TRP A 556 12.55 -7.44 -29.96
CA TRP A 556 11.29 -6.92 -30.46
C TRP A 556 10.86 -7.69 -31.71
N ALA A 557 9.85 -8.55 -31.56
CA ALA A 557 9.27 -9.31 -32.64
C ALA A 557 7.76 -9.52 -32.41
N PRO A 558 6.96 -9.61 -33.49
CA PRO A 558 5.55 -9.95 -33.37
C PRO A 558 5.37 -11.31 -32.67
N ALA A 559 4.40 -11.38 -31.77
CA ALA A 559 4.05 -12.59 -31.05
C ALA A 559 3.36 -13.61 -31.97
N GLU A 560 3.58 -14.90 -31.71
CA GLU A 560 2.88 -15.97 -32.41
C GLU A 560 1.37 -15.93 -32.12
N LYS A 561 0.56 -16.15 -33.16
CA LYS A 561 -0.91 -16.12 -33.07
C LYS A 561 -1.50 -17.23 -32.22
N THR A 562 -0.82 -18.36 -32.15
CA THR A 562 -1.17 -19.47 -31.26
C THR A 562 0.04 -19.70 -30.37
N ARG A 563 -0.15 -19.62 -29.06
CA ARG A 563 0.95 -19.79 -28.12
C ARG A 563 0.51 -20.45 -26.84
N HIS A 564 1.45 -21.16 -26.26
CA HIS A 564 1.34 -21.75 -24.94
C HIS A 564 2.18 -20.94 -23.95
N LEU A 565 1.61 -20.66 -22.79
CA LEU A 565 2.27 -19.97 -21.68
C LEU A 565 2.17 -20.83 -20.42
N GLU A 566 3.29 -20.97 -19.72
CA GLU A 566 3.30 -21.41 -18.32
C GLU A 566 3.45 -20.17 -17.44
N MET A 567 2.36 -19.75 -16.83
CA MET A 567 2.33 -18.58 -15.96
C MET A 567 2.67 -18.99 -14.52
N PHE A 568 3.74 -18.42 -13.97
CA PHE A 568 4.10 -18.59 -12.57
C PHE A 568 3.03 -17.99 -11.63
N PRO A 569 3.02 -18.38 -10.34
CA PRO A 569 2.05 -17.85 -9.39
C PRO A 569 2.01 -16.31 -9.37
N GLY A 570 0.81 -15.73 -9.46
CA GLY A 570 0.56 -14.29 -9.50
C GLY A 570 1.16 -13.55 -10.71
N GLN A 571 1.65 -14.25 -11.73
CA GLN A 571 2.32 -13.63 -12.88
C GLN A 571 1.34 -12.84 -13.74
N GLY A 572 1.83 -11.73 -14.30
CA GLY A 572 1.20 -10.98 -15.37
C GLY A 572 1.95 -11.10 -16.69
N GLN A 573 1.23 -11.06 -17.80
CA GLN A 573 1.76 -10.98 -19.16
C GLN A 573 1.08 -9.83 -19.89
N LEU A 574 1.85 -8.83 -20.30
CA LEU A 574 1.37 -7.64 -21.00
C LEU A 574 1.66 -7.74 -22.51
N LEU A 575 0.60 -7.70 -23.31
CA LEU A 575 0.68 -7.67 -24.77
C LEU A 575 0.24 -6.30 -25.28
N LEU A 576 1.07 -5.69 -26.11
CA LEU A 576 0.76 -4.47 -26.85
C LEU A 576 0.18 -4.84 -28.21
N VAL A 577 -0.96 -4.26 -28.56
CA VAL A 577 -1.62 -4.52 -29.83
C VAL A 577 -1.90 -3.20 -30.54
N GLY A 578 -1.39 -3.03 -31.75
CA GLY A 578 -1.52 -1.77 -32.48
C GLY A 578 -0.86 -1.81 -33.84
N ASP A 579 -0.83 -0.66 -34.50
CA ASP A 579 -0.10 -0.50 -35.77
C ASP A 579 1.42 -0.71 -35.55
N PRO A 580 2.13 -1.39 -36.46
CA PRO A 580 3.57 -1.68 -36.29
C PRO A 580 4.46 -0.44 -36.08
N GLU A 581 4.15 0.69 -36.72
CA GLU A 581 4.91 1.94 -36.55
C GLU A 581 4.66 2.53 -35.16
N GLY A 582 3.39 2.59 -34.75
CA GLY A 582 3.00 3.01 -33.41
C GLY A 582 3.63 2.15 -32.32
N CYS A 583 3.56 0.82 -32.47
CA CYS A 583 4.19 -0.13 -31.55
C CYS A 583 5.71 0.03 -31.48
N SER A 584 6.38 0.34 -32.59
CA SER A 584 7.82 0.62 -32.61
C SER A 584 8.18 1.92 -31.86
N ARG A 585 7.34 2.96 -31.95
CA ARG A 585 7.51 4.17 -31.12
C ARG A 585 7.44 3.85 -29.63
N TRP A 586 6.49 3.02 -29.22
CA TRP A 586 6.36 2.60 -27.81
C TRP A 586 7.51 1.71 -27.34
N ARG A 587 8.04 0.83 -28.21
CA ARG A 587 9.28 0.09 -27.94
C ARG A 587 10.43 1.03 -27.60
N ASP A 588 10.59 2.10 -28.37
CA ASP A 588 11.70 3.05 -28.18
C ASP A 588 11.54 3.85 -26.88
N ILE A 589 10.32 4.29 -26.55
CA ILE A 589 10.01 4.91 -25.24
C ILE A 589 10.36 3.97 -24.07
N ILE A 590 10.00 2.69 -24.19
CA ILE A 590 10.32 1.68 -23.16
C ILE A 590 11.82 1.45 -23.07
N ALA A 591 12.54 1.39 -24.21
CA ALA A 591 13.99 1.23 -24.24
C ALA A 591 14.72 2.42 -23.59
N GLU A 592 14.27 3.65 -23.86
CA GLU A 592 14.77 4.86 -23.18
C GLU A 592 14.54 4.79 -21.67
N ARG A 593 13.38 4.30 -21.24
CA ARG A 593 13.10 4.17 -19.81
C ARG A 593 14.02 3.17 -19.11
N ILE A 594 14.29 2.03 -19.75
CA ILE A 594 15.25 1.04 -19.24
C ILE A 594 16.65 1.66 -19.12
N LEU A 595 17.07 2.44 -20.13
CA LEU A 595 18.35 3.14 -20.12
C LEU A 595 18.47 4.13 -18.93
N GLU A 596 17.42 4.91 -18.66
CA GLU A 596 17.38 5.82 -17.52
C GLU A 596 17.53 5.09 -16.18
N GLU A 597 16.86 3.94 -16.04
CA GLU A 597 16.93 3.13 -14.82
C GLU A 597 18.29 2.46 -14.64
N ASP A 598 18.86 1.89 -15.71
CA ASP A 598 20.18 1.29 -15.69
C ASP A 598 21.25 2.34 -15.32
N ARG A 599 21.16 3.55 -15.89
CA ARG A 599 22.05 4.67 -15.53
C ARG A 599 21.97 4.99 -14.04
N ARG A 600 20.77 5.13 -13.49
CA ARG A 600 20.54 5.42 -12.06
C ARG A 600 21.21 4.38 -11.16
N GLN A 601 21.07 3.09 -11.46
CA GLN A 601 21.68 2.03 -10.65
C GLN A 601 23.20 1.99 -10.77
N VAL A 602 23.71 2.12 -12.00
CA VAL A 602 25.14 2.01 -12.24
C VAL A 602 25.91 3.14 -11.56
N MET A 603 25.36 4.35 -11.46
CA MET A 603 26.02 5.44 -10.73
C MET A 603 26.37 5.07 -9.28
N VAL A 604 25.48 4.31 -8.61
CA VAL A 604 25.72 3.82 -7.25
C VAL A 604 26.87 2.81 -7.19
N ASP A 605 26.98 1.93 -8.19
CA ASP A 605 28.03 0.92 -8.26
C ASP A 605 29.37 1.49 -8.74
N ILE A 606 29.37 2.50 -9.64
CA ILE A 606 30.57 3.24 -10.06
C ILE A 606 31.21 3.92 -8.87
N ASP A 607 30.42 4.61 -8.04
CA ASP A 607 30.94 5.28 -6.86
C ASP A 607 31.58 4.30 -5.88
N LEU A 608 30.99 3.12 -5.70
CA LEU A 608 31.62 2.06 -4.91
C LEU A 608 32.91 1.56 -5.58
N ALA A 609 32.89 1.25 -6.87
CA ALA A 609 34.03 0.74 -7.62
C ALA A 609 35.25 1.70 -7.55
N ARG A 610 35.00 3.01 -7.65
CA ARG A 610 36.02 4.06 -7.48
C ARG A 610 36.70 4.01 -6.12
N LYS A 611 35.97 3.74 -5.04
CA LYS A 611 36.55 3.62 -3.68
C LYS A 611 37.51 2.45 -3.56
N TYR A 612 37.34 1.43 -4.39
CA TYR A 612 38.23 0.27 -4.49
C TYR A 612 39.27 0.42 -5.61
N ARG A 613 39.37 1.59 -6.24
CA ARG A 613 40.31 1.92 -7.32
C ARG A 613 40.19 0.96 -8.51
N LEU A 614 38.98 0.49 -8.78
CA LEU A 614 38.68 -0.31 -9.97
C LEU A 614 38.66 0.61 -11.20
N ASP A 615 39.13 0.10 -12.33
CA ASP A 615 39.11 0.84 -13.59
C ASP A 615 37.71 0.80 -14.21
N VAL A 616 37.02 1.94 -14.17
CA VAL A 616 35.63 2.09 -14.61
C VAL A 616 35.43 3.23 -15.61
N ALA A 617 36.50 3.88 -16.08
CA ALA A 617 36.40 5.08 -16.91
C ALA A 617 35.67 4.81 -18.24
N ASP A 618 36.03 3.72 -18.93
CA ASP A 618 35.38 3.32 -20.19
C ASP A 618 33.91 2.88 -19.99
N ILE A 619 33.65 2.22 -18.85
CA ILE A 619 32.30 1.77 -18.47
C ILE A 619 31.40 2.99 -18.23
N GLU A 620 31.87 3.93 -17.42
CA GLU A 620 31.16 5.16 -17.10
C GLU A 620 30.86 5.98 -18.36
N THR A 621 31.86 6.17 -19.22
CA THR A 621 31.68 6.86 -20.51
C THR A 621 30.62 6.19 -21.37
N THR A 622 30.65 4.86 -21.48
CA THR A 622 29.64 4.10 -22.27
C THR A 622 28.21 4.30 -21.76
N ILE A 623 28.05 4.47 -20.44
CA ILE A 623 26.74 4.54 -19.78
C ILE A 623 26.18 5.97 -19.82
N LEU A 624 27.04 6.97 -19.60
CA LEU A 624 26.67 8.38 -19.64
C LEU A 624 26.49 8.88 -21.08
N ASP A 625 27.43 8.54 -21.97
CA ASP A 625 27.49 9.01 -23.35
C ASP A 625 27.09 7.89 -24.33
N ALA A 626 25.94 7.26 -24.07
CA ALA A 626 25.44 6.17 -24.92
C ALA A 626 25.44 6.59 -26.40
N PRO A 627 25.92 5.73 -27.32
CA PRO A 627 26.19 6.11 -28.71
C PRO A 627 24.95 6.69 -29.40
N PRO A 628 25.12 7.73 -30.24
CA PRO A 628 24.01 8.30 -30.99
C PRO A 628 23.43 7.25 -31.96
N GLY A 629 22.13 7.00 -31.90
CA GLY A 629 21.47 5.95 -32.68
C GLY A 629 20.05 5.64 -32.19
N ALA A 630 19.48 4.52 -32.68
CA ALA A 630 18.17 4.05 -32.22
C ALA A 630 18.24 3.61 -30.74
N PRO A 631 17.25 3.94 -29.89
CA PRO A 631 17.29 3.64 -28.45
C PRO A 631 17.58 2.17 -28.10
N LEU A 632 17.10 1.24 -28.92
CA LEU A 632 17.34 -0.19 -28.73
C LEU A 632 18.81 -0.60 -28.89
N GLU A 633 19.54 0.01 -29.84
CA GLU A 633 20.97 -0.28 -30.04
C GLU A 633 21.80 0.26 -28.88
N ALA A 634 21.50 1.50 -28.45
CA ALA A 634 22.11 2.11 -27.27
C ALA A 634 21.88 1.25 -26.02
N LEU A 635 20.68 0.67 -25.86
CA LEU A 635 20.34 -0.22 -24.76
C LEU A 635 21.25 -1.45 -24.69
N LEU A 636 21.56 -2.08 -25.83
CA LEU A 636 22.44 -3.25 -25.86
C LEU A 636 23.88 -2.90 -25.42
N HIS A 637 24.37 -1.72 -25.81
CA HIS A 637 25.70 -1.25 -25.40
C HIS A 637 25.79 -0.92 -23.91
N VAL A 638 24.78 -0.21 -23.38
CA VAL A 638 24.72 0.13 -21.94
C VAL A 638 24.56 -1.13 -21.09
N HIS A 639 23.75 -2.09 -21.51
CA HIS A 639 23.60 -3.37 -20.83
C HIS A 639 24.94 -4.13 -20.75
N ALA A 640 25.69 -4.20 -21.84
CA ALA A 640 27.02 -4.83 -21.85
C ALA A 640 28.03 -4.07 -20.96
N ALA A 641 27.93 -2.75 -20.84
CA ALA A 641 28.76 -1.96 -19.91
C ALA A 641 28.39 -2.26 -18.44
N ARG A 642 27.10 -2.33 -18.13
CA ARG A 642 26.58 -2.72 -16.80
C ARG A 642 27.09 -4.10 -16.40
N ASP A 643 26.95 -5.10 -17.26
CA ASP A 643 27.42 -6.46 -16.99
C ASP A 643 28.94 -6.51 -16.75
N ARG A 644 29.72 -5.70 -17.48
CA ARG A 644 31.16 -5.54 -17.23
C ARG A 644 31.45 -4.96 -15.84
N LEU A 645 30.71 -3.92 -15.42
CA LEU A 645 30.85 -3.35 -14.07
C LEU A 645 30.51 -4.38 -12.99
N THR A 646 29.39 -5.07 -13.16
CA THR A 646 28.95 -6.12 -12.24
C THR A 646 30.03 -7.20 -12.12
N ASN A 647 30.55 -7.70 -13.24
CA ASN A 647 31.65 -8.68 -13.24
C ASN A 647 32.93 -8.14 -12.59
N LEU A 648 33.30 -6.88 -12.83
CA LEU A 648 34.47 -6.26 -12.20
C LEU A 648 34.33 -6.20 -10.67
N ILE A 649 33.14 -5.88 -10.17
CA ILE A 649 32.85 -5.90 -8.74
C ILE A 649 32.90 -7.34 -8.20
N TYR A 650 32.27 -8.31 -8.88
CA TYR A 650 32.21 -9.70 -8.43
C TYR A 650 33.56 -10.42 -8.46
N THR A 651 34.45 -10.03 -9.37
CA THR A 651 35.82 -10.58 -9.47
C THR A 651 36.78 -9.96 -8.46
N THR A 652 36.37 -8.90 -7.72
CA THR A 652 37.18 -8.25 -6.69
C THR A 652 36.94 -8.91 -5.32
N PRO A 653 37.86 -9.74 -4.78
CA PRO A 653 37.58 -10.54 -3.58
C PRO A 653 37.27 -9.70 -2.35
N THR A 654 37.94 -8.55 -2.20
CA THR A 654 37.73 -7.63 -1.08
C THR A 654 36.33 -7.03 -1.04
N LEU A 655 35.63 -6.98 -2.19
CA LEU A 655 34.22 -6.59 -2.29
C LEU A 655 33.29 -7.78 -2.14
N THR A 656 33.51 -8.85 -2.91
CA THR A 656 32.60 -10.01 -2.98
C THR A 656 32.53 -10.76 -1.65
N GLU A 657 33.66 -11.02 -1.00
CA GLU A 657 33.69 -11.69 0.30
C GLU A 657 33.03 -10.83 1.38
N ALA A 658 33.33 -9.53 1.40
CA ALA A 658 32.76 -8.61 2.36
C ALA A 658 31.24 -8.44 2.19
N ARG A 659 30.75 -8.31 0.94
CA ARG A 659 29.30 -8.28 0.63
C ARG A 659 28.62 -9.57 1.06
N SER A 660 29.19 -10.74 0.74
CA SER A 660 28.63 -12.04 1.12
C SER A 660 28.53 -12.20 2.64
N MET A 661 29.57 -11.78 3.37
CA MET A 661 29.58 -11.84 4.83
C MET A 661 28.62 -10.83 5.47
N LEU A 662 28.44 -9.65 4.87
CA LEU A 662 27.43 -8.68 5.31
C LEU A 662 26.01 -9.19 5.14
N ILE A 663 25.71 -9.89 4.03
CA ILE A 663 24.41 -10.54 3.81
C ILE A 663 24.16 -11.56 4.91
N LYS A 664 25.15 -12.42 5.20
CA LYS A 664 25.03 -13.42 6.28
C LYS A 664 24.82 -12.78 7.66
N ALA A 665 25.59 -11.75 7.99
CA ALA A 665 25.42 -10.98 9.22
C ALA A 665 24.03 -10.33 9.32
N SER A 666 23.55 -9.76 8.21
CA SER A 666 22.23 -9.15 8.09
C SER A 666 21.10 -10.15 8.33
N SER A 667 21.19 -11.37 7.77
CA SER A 667 20.18 -12.41 7.99
C SER A 667 20.10 -12.86 9.45
N ILE A 668 21.24 -12.93 10.15
CA ILE A 668 21.26 -13.27 11.58
C ILE A 668 20.60 -12.17 12.43
N VAL A 669 20.92 -10.90 12.17
CA VAL A 669 20.30 -9.77 12.90
C VAL A 669 18.79 -9.70 12.62
N CYS A 670 18.38 -9.94 11.36
CA CYS A 670 16.97 -10.04 10.99
C CYS A 670 16.26 -11.18 11.74
N GLY A 671 16.89 -12.35 11.83
CA GLY A 671 16.34 -13.48 12.57
C GLY A 671 16.21 -13.21 14.07
N CYS A 672 17.11 -12.43 14.66
CA CYS A 672 16.97 -11.98 16.04
C CYS A 672 15.73 -11.10 16.22
N ASP A 673 15.51 -10.13 15.34
CA ASP A 673 14.34 -9.23 15.42
C ASP A 673 13.01 -9.98 15.28
N GLU A 674 12.94 -10.95 14.35
CA GLU A 674 11.78 -11.82 14.18
C GLU A 674 11.52 -12.67 15.43
N ALA A 675 12.56 -13.28 15.99
CA ALA A 675 12.46 -14.09 17.21
C ALA A 675 12.03 -13.25 18.43
N LEU A 676 12.53 -12.01 18.55
CA LEU A 676 12.12 -11.06 19.59
C LEU A 676 10.65 -10.64 19.44
N SER A 677 10.21 -10.38 18.21
CA SER A 677 8.81 -10.06 17.92
C SER A 677 7.88 -11.21 18.30
N ALA A 678 8.26 -12.46 18.00
CA ALA A 678 7.52 -13.65 18.42
C ALA A 678 7.47 -13.78 19.95
N LEU A 679 8.60 -13.58 20.64
CA LEU A 679 8.69 -13.64 22.10
C LEU A 679 7.81 -12.54 22.76
N TYR A 680 7.84 -11.34 22.20
CA TYR A 680 7.03 -10.21 22.64
C TYR A 680 5.52 -10.47 22.42
N GLY A 681 5.14 -10.99 21.25
CA GLY A 681 3.77 -11.40 20.93
C GLY A 681 3.24 -12.52 21.84
N ALA A 682 4.13 -13.41 22.32
CA ALA A 682 3.82 -14.39 23.35
C ALA A 682 3.63 -13.77 24.76
N GLY A 683 3.68 -12.45 24.91
CA GLY A 683 3.49 -11.73 26.18
C GLY A 683 4.70 -11.74 27.10
N LYS A 684 5.87 -12.18 26.64
CA LYS A 684 7.13 -12.16 27.41
C LYS A 684 7.89 -10.84 27.17
N LYS A 685 7.21 -9.72 27.42
CA LYS A 685 7.68 -8.36 27.08
C LYS A 685 9.03 -8.03 27.69
N ASP A 686 9.20 -8.30 28.99
CA ASP A 686 10.44 -7.99 29.71
C ASP A 686 11.64 -8.76 29.17
N SER A 687 11.46 -10.06 28.88
CA SER A 687 12.51 -10.90 28.29
C SER A 687 12.85 -10.47 26.86
N ALA A 688 11.85 -10.10 26.06
CA ALA A 688 12.07 -9.55 24.73
C ALA A 688 12.84 -8.23 24.78
N HIS A 689 12.53 -7.35 25.75
CA HIS A 689 13.27 -6.11 25.95
C HIS A 689 14.74 -6.38 26.37
N GLU A 690 14.97 -7.23 27.38
CA GLU A 690 16.31 -7.57 27.87
C GLU A 690 17.19 -8.16 26.75
N LEU A 691 16.64 -9.08 25.95
CA LEU A 691 17.36 -9.68 24.83
C LEU A 691 17.51 -8.73 23.65
N GLY A 692 16.55 -7.83 23.42
CA GLY A 692 16.62 -6.75 22.44
C GLY A 692 17.82 -5.84 22.68
N VAL A 693 18.09 -5.47 23.94
CA VAL A 693 19.28 -4.70 24.34
C VAL A 693 20.59 -5.45 23.99
N LYS A 694 20.59 -6.79 23.93
CA LYS A 694 21.76 -7.56 23.47
C LYS A 694 21.91 -7.56 21.93
N VAL A 695 20.81 -7.40 21.19
CA VAL A 695 20.81 -7.37 19.72
C VAL A 695 21.22 -6.00 19.18
N GLU A 696 20.86 -4.91 19.86
CA GLU A 696 21.15 -3.54 19.44
C GLU A 696 22.64 -3.30 19.08
N PRO A 697 23.64 -3.71 19.91
CA PRO A 697 25.05 -3.57 19.55
C PRO A 697 25.45 -4.33 18.27
N LEU A 698 24.77 -5.44 17.96
CA LEU A 698 25.01 -6.20 16.73
C LEU A 698 24.49 -5.44 15.51
N ALA A 699 23.28 -4.86 15.61
CA ALA A 699 22.69 -4.05 14.56
C ALA A 699 23.54 -2.79 14.28
N LYS A 700 23.96 -2.08 15.33
CA LYS A 700 24.91 -0.97 15.24
C LYS A 700 26.18 -1.36 14.52
N ASN A 701 26.81 -2.48 14.93
CA ASN A 701 28.04 -2.95 14.30
C ASN A 701 27.82 -3.31 12.81
N LEU A 702 26.72 -3.96 12.46
CA LEU A 702 26.35 -4.25 11.08
C LEU A 702 26.29 -2.96 10.23
N THR A 703 25.61 -1.93 10.73
CA THR A 703 25.48 -0.65 10.04
C THR A 703 26.83 0.06 9.85
N GLN A 704 27.67 0.08 10.88
CA GLN A 704 29.03 0.62 10.78
C GLN A 704 29.88 -0.14 9.76
N LEU A 705 29.75 -1.47 9.68
CA LEU A 705 30.43 -2.29 8.69
C LEU A 705 29.96 -2.01 7.26
N ARG A 706 28.66 -1.75 7.05
CA ARG A 706 28.13 -1.30 5.74
C ARG A 706 28.71 0.05 5.33
N LEU A 707 28.77 1.02 6.24
CA LEU A 707 29.39 2.34 5.98
C LEU A 707 30.90 2.21 5.69
N ARG A 708 31.61 1.34 6.41
CA ARG A 708 33.03 1.06 6.15
C ARG A 708 33.26 0.41 4.79
N LEU A 709 32.40 -0.50 4.36
CA LEU A 709 32.48 -1.08 3.01
C LEU A 709 32.42 0.02 1.94
N ARG A 710 31.50 0.98 2.08
CA ARG A 710 31.36 2.13 1.17
C ARG A 710 32.58 3.06 1.16
N ARG A 711 33.38 3.05 2.21
CA ARG A 711 34.62 3.85 2.31
C ARG A 711 35.87 3.12 1.80
N GLY A 712 35.73 1.91 1.25
CA GLY A 712 36.86 1.15 0.67
C GLY A 712 37.53 0.14 1.62
N TYR A 713 36.91 -0.20 2.76
CA TYR A 713 37.55 -1.04 3.80
C TYR A 713 37.20 -2.54 3.76
N GLY A 714 36.90 -3.09 2.57
CA GLY A 714 36.34 -4.43 2.38
C GLY A 714 37.01 -5.59 3.13
N THR A 715 38.34 -5.72 3.08
CA THR A 715 39.06 -6.81 3.77
C THR A 715 38.82 -6.82 5.30
N SER A 716 38.79 -5.63 5.91
CA SER A 716 38.53 -5.52 7.35
C SER A 716 37.08 -5.84 7.71
N VAL A 717 36.16 -5.52 6.79
CA VAL A 717 34.72 -5.75 6.95
C VAL A 717 34.42 -7.25 6.96
N ALA A 718 34.99 -8.03 6.04
CA ALA A 718 34.77 -9.47 5.95
C ALA A 718 35.11 -10.19 7.28
N ARG A 719 36.26 -9.87 7.89
CA ARG A 719 36.68 -10.43 9.18
C ARG A 719 35.72 -10.07 10.31
N SER A 720 35.40 -8.79 10.47
CA SER A 720 34.49 -8.32 11.53
C SER A 720 33.07 -8.87 11.39
N CYS A 721 32.60 -9.12 10.17
CA CYS A 721 31.31 -9.79 9.94
C CYS A 721 31.31 -11.23 10.47
N GLY A 722 32.43 -11.96 10.37
CA GLY A 722 32.53 -13.32 10.92
C GLY A 722 32.31 -13.37 12.43
N GLU A 723 32.90 -12.43 13.16
CA GLU A 723 32.69 -12.29 14.61
C GLU A 723 31.24 -11.91 14.95
N LEU A 724 30.66 -10.99 14.18
CA LEU A 724 29.27 -10.56 14.35
C LEU A 724 28.30 -11.73 14.12
N VAL A 725 28.50 -12.54 13.08
CA VAL A 725 27.69 -13.75 12.79
C VAL A 725 27.74 -14.72 13.98
N ASN A 726 28.92 -14.98 14.54
CA ASN A 726 29.06 -15.91 15.67
C ASN A 726 28.32 -15.40 16.91
N LYS A 727 28.51 -14.12 17.27
CA LYS A 727 27.83 -13.50 18.41
C LYS A 727 26.31 -13.46 18.21
N GLY A 728 25.85 -13.03 17.03
CA GLY A 728 24.44 -12.98 16.70
C GLY A 728 23.77 -14.34 16.70
N THR A 729 24.45 -15.39 16.22
CA THR A 729 23.92 -16.76 16.28
C THR A 729 23.73 -17.24 17.72
N ALA A 730 24.63 -16.86 18.62
CA ALA A 730 24.49 -17.20 20.05
C ALA A 730 23.28 -16.50 20.68
N VAL A 731 23.11 -15.20 20.42
CA VAL A 731 21.94 -14.43 20.90
C VAL A 731 20.63 -14.97 20.31
N LEU A 732 20.61 -15.29 19.02
CA LEU A 732 19.44 -15.87 18.37
C LEU A 732 18.99 -17.18 19.03
N LYS A 733 19.94 -18.07 19.35
CA LYS A 733 19.65 -19.32 20.07
C LYS A 733 19.12 -19.06 21.49
N GLU A 734 19.66 -18.05 22.17
CA GLU A 734 19.18 -17.64 23.50
C GLU A 734 17.71 -17.16 23.43
N ILE A 735 17.36 -16.34 22.43
CA ILE A 735 15.98 -15.87 22.22
C ILE A 735 15.03 -17.05 21.98
N TRP A 736 15.40 -17.99 21.12
CA TRP A 736 14.55 -19.16 20.84
C TRP A 736 14.38 -20.06 22.07
N SER A 737 15.43 -20.28 22.87
CA SER A 737 15.31 -21.06 24.10
C SER A 737 14.31 -20.45 25.09
N LYS A 738 14.23 -19.11 25.15
CA LYS A 738 13.23 -18.41 25.97
C LYS A 738 11.82 -18.50 25.42
N ASN A 739 11.65 -18.82 24.15
CA ASN A 739 10.33 -19.02 23.58
C ASN A 739 9.76 -20.41 23.92
N GLU A 740 10.64 -21.41 24.09
CA GLU A 740 10.31 -22.79 24.46
C GLU A 740 10.01 -22.99 25.96
N GLU A 741 10.59 -22.16 26.83
CA GLU A 741 10.28 -22.08 28.28
C GLU A 741 8.86 -21.54 28.56
#